data_AF-A0A4U0P660-F1
#
_entry.id   AF-A0A4U0P660-F1
#
_cell.length_a   1.000
_cell.length_b   1.000
_cell.length_c   1.000
_cell.angle_alpha   90.00
_cell.angle_beta   90.00
_cell.angle_gamma   90.00
#
_symmetry.space_group_name_H-M   'P 1'
#
loop_
_entity.id
_entity.type
_entity.pdbx_description
1 polymer ?
#
loop_
_entity_poly.entity_id
_entity_poly.type
_entity_poly.pdbx_seq_one_letter_code
_entity_poly.pdbx_strand_id
1 'polypeptide(L)'
;MHVIARLVFFVLLMVNCTTILADGSKELYPAGVRGNRAFLNCLPFGYTSFSNLGTHFAYVRIGETLAVASSAQNVGNGRIRVTSPFGNVTITDDTDIGRIRATGFYSQRAAELAGPGIGYTPFEISADEEGIWMVEFIPPIGEIASQNVSNPPQNPADGNWDQPDAGYLVAAWDISVRNTTNTEWVAGRVYTNVLNLYLNYESLNNEEGAFYGVNYVLTKDGYVYKVDGNGSHGIQFSYFVNNTGFLDLDGNPSYKSSNDGYNAYIHNPLFADVDNTYITHKMLYTMPDSHLPRMSTGMIPSGSTWLLNPIQVAEIKNISLIGSEGTPNYVNLKGSKIGFETNYAGRYKITIKSKDPSYTFEQRDILVQATVGNNQYIWDGKDGHGNLLPAGRDYPIEILIGLVEGEIHFPYFDMEINPKGIFVQRINPDGSVNGAAIMYWDDSAISPGVPSEQSDPLINLDGISSYENGHKWGSYQHSTITNQSVNNVNNDYGAASFGNNKGMDTWSYTVQVQESVVKATTVEIADLKIVSIEPDKTEIELDEIITYTVVVLNDGPSDASNSTFSFSLPEGFSINTVSHSSSCGTVHSLNTVVNSVDGTINLPNGCSLIFILKAKANDVPDATYGIVDALAGVVRPRDFTDPDATSNNTDATSPGTVFEECMGNCNNMMWNTDVFLLEPYHERGQLQLLKTVKHIDSDHSGFQEVDEELEYSFTIRNSGMVPVTDIFVQDPLLGNTSLVPPKTFLDEGEEVVFSARYKITGDDVTKRQVSNSALVKGKNPRKFDVTDISGTAFENIEHTVIDIDTKPVLQLRKSVVNQGTGEHNQFTLGDQIIYEFEVVHSGYLAVMDLRLRDQNLQETDVLIYPSLLKNENTTYTGTYIVKQSDIDRGYVENTATVFGVDEKYRFEISDVSGNGLEDDLPTITTVAKPPKAIADSIVFFQGSNAWINVLDNDEIGSSTIDIHSIRITGYPSFGDISVEGDVIRYLPHSNLVYGEDTFSYSVKDKSGLWSNEAMVTVFIQQTVPVAVDDQTKIGYNYRTTIKPYTNDYVEGSFLNSETVSILSYPKYGTITLVGNGDIIYVPNENFTGFDEWTYQIQDKNENWSNTAKIIVETTGFFLPNTITPNGDNKNDTFVVIGAYLFDRIELEIIDRFGKSVYNSSSYQNDWDASNLSDGTYFYIFKGHKINEKSVIRRGSVLMTRKINY
;
A
#
# COMPACT_ATOMS: atom_id res chain seq x y z
N MET A 1 33.79 74.92 -0.91
CA MET A 1 32.95 74.37 0.18
C MET A 1 31.55 73.96 -0.33
N HIS A 2 31.47 73.34 -1.52
CA HIS A 2 30.21 72.91 -2.17
C HIS A 2 30.34 71.56 -2.90
N VAL A 3 31.43 70.82 -2.66
CA VAL A 3 31.70 69.52 -3.31
C VAL A 3 31.71 68.36 -2.28
N ILE A 4 31.81 68.66 -0.99
CA ILE A 4 31.82 67.64 0.08
C ILE A 4 30.39 67.31 0.58
N ALA A 5 29.40 68.18 0.33
CA ALA A 5 28.02 67.94 0.76
C ALA A 5 27.21 67.01 -0.18
N ARG A 6 27.68 66.76 -1.41
CA ARG A 6 27.02 65.82 -2.35
C ARG A 6 27.57 64.39 -2.29
N LEU A 7 28.79 64.20 -1.79
CA LEU A 7 29.35 62.86 -1.60
C LEU A 7 28.84 62.19 -0.30
N VAL A 8 28.50 62.97 0.72
CA VAL A 8 28.00 62.45 2.01
C VAL A 8 26.51 62.06 1.96
N PHE A 9 25.75 62.55 0.97
CA PHE A 9 24.35 62.15 0.77
C PHE A 9 24.19 60.83 -0.01
N PHE A 10 25.26 60.35 -0.68
CA PHE A 10 25.23 59.09 -1.45
C PHE A 10 25.82 57.89 -0.68
N VAL A 11 26.51 58.12 0.44
CA VAL A 11 27.19 57.08 1.24
C VAL A 11 26.39 56.69 2.50
N LEU A 12 25.33 57.43 2.84
CA LEU A 12 24.44 57.13 3.98
C LEU A 12 23.18 56.33 3.60
N LEU A 13 23.07 55.86 2.36
CA LEU A 13 21.95 55.04 1.83
C LEU A 13 22.34 53.56 1.62
N MET A 14 23.47 53.13 2.18
CA MET A 14 23.98 51.75 2.07
C MET A 14 24.05 51.06 3.44
N VAL A 15 22.97 51.11 4.24
CA VAL A 15 22.69 50.11 5.29
C VAL A 15 21.17 50.05 5.47
N ASN A 16 20.51 49.47 4.49
CA ASN A 16 19.23 48.75 4.61
C ASN A 16 19.12 48.00 3.30
N CYS A 17 19.94 46.95 3.16
CA CYS A 17 19.76 46.00 2.08
C CYS A 17 18.49 45.23 2.42
N THR A 18 17.33 45.77 2.02
CA THR A 18 16.10 44.97 1.93
C THR A 18 16.45 43.81 1.01
N THR A 19 16.49 42.60 1.55
CA THR A 19 16.64 41.39 0.76
C THR A 19 15.51 41.37 -0.25
N ILE A 20 15.81 41.65 -1.51
CA ILE A 20 14.83 41.54 -2.59
C ILE A 20 14.63 40.04 -2.79
N LEU A 21 13.44 39.54 -2.42
CA LEU A 21 13.07 38.13 -2.52
C LEU A 21 12.47 37.86 -3.91
N ALA A 22 12.73 36.67 -4.47
CA ALA A 22 12.17 36.25 -5.75
C ALA A 22 11.96 34.72 -5.84
N ASP A 23 11.08 34.11 -5.02
CA ASP A 23 11.00 32.64 -4.84
C ASP A 23 10.90 31.88 -6.19
N GLY A 24 12.03 31.31 -6.62
CA GLY A 24 12.13 30.57 -7.87
C GLY A 24 13.56 30.23 -8.26
N SER A 25 13.87 30.38 -9.56
CA SER A 25 15.18 30.03 -10.13
C SER A 25 16.36 30.77 -9.49
N LYS A 26 16.13 31.96 -8.90
CA LYS A 26 17.15 32.71 -8.18
C LYS A 26 17.60 32.01 -6.90
N GLU A 27 16.68 31.52 -6.08
CA GLU A 27 16.98 30.82 -4.83
C GLU A 27 17.49 29.41 -5.10
N LEU A 28 17.01 28.79 -6.18
CA LEU A 28 17.56 27.53 -6.66
C LEU A 28 19.03 27.68 -7.09
N TYR A 29 19.41 28.84 -7.65
CA TYR A 29 20.77 29.15 -8.04
C TYR A 29 21.27 30.44 -7.36
N PRO A 30 21.71 30.41 -6.08
CA PRO A 30 22.20 31.62 -5.41
C PRO A 30 23.54 32.10 -6.00
N ALA A 31 23.91 33.37 -5.74
CA ALA A 31 25.19 33.90 -6.23
C ALA A 31 26.39 33.10 -5.68
N GLY A 32 27.32 32.69 -6.56
CA GLY A 32 28.48 31.87 -6.21
C GLY A 32 28.21 30.37 -6.14
N VAL A 33 27.01 29.90 -6.51
CA VAL A 33 26.74 28.47 -6.67
C VAL A 33 27.52 27.91 -7.87
N ARG A 34 28.09 26.72 -7.71
CA ARG A 34 28.83 26.00 -8.77
C ARG A 34 27.88 25.16 -9.64
N GLY A 35 28.42 24.58 -10.71
CA GLY A 35 27.67 23.67 -11.58
C GLY A 35 26.97 24.37 -12.73
N ASN A 36 25.94 23.73 -13.28
CA ASN A 36 25.23 24.15 -14.48
C ASN A 36 23.77 24.47 -14.16
N ARG A 37 23.20 25.41 -14.91
CA ARG A 37 21.80 25.78 -14.78
C ARG A 37 20.91 24.70 -15.40
N ALA A 38 20.09 24.04 -14.57
CA ALA A 38 19.00 23.22 -15.06
C ALA A 38 17.81 24.11 -15.45
N PHE A 39 17.27 23.85 -16.64
CA PHE A 39 16.11 24.55 -17.18
C PHE A 39 14.84 23.87 -16.69
N LEU A 40 13.80 24.65 -16.39
CA LEU A 40 12.49 24.10 -16.06
C LEU A 40 11.87 23.53 -17.34
N ASN A 41 11.47 22.27 -17.28
CA ASN A 41 10.83 21.55 -18.37
C ASN A 41 9.30 21.69 -18.24
N CYS A 42 8.69 22.49 -19.12
CA CYS A 42 7.28 22.85 -19.09
C CYS A 42 6.53 22.17 -20.25
N LEU A 43 6.07 20.94 -20.07
CA LEU A 43 5.30 20.19 -21.06
C LEU A 43 3.90 19.89 -20.52
N PRO A 44 2.82 20.27 -21.23
CA PRO A 44 1.46 20.05 -20.72
C PRO A 44 1.09 18.55 -20.67
N PHE A 45 1.60 17.77 -21.62
CA PHE A 45 1.42 16.32 -21.73
C PHE A 45 2.68 15.75 -22.40
N GLY A 46 3.21 14.58 -22.01
CA GLY A 46 4.48 14.14 -22.59
C GLY A 46 5.16 12.88 -22.03
N TYR A 47 6.49 12.84 -22.23
CA TYR A 47 7.44 11.72 -22.09
C TYR A 47 7.46 11.02 -20.73
N THR A 48 6.98 11.67 -19.67
CA THR A 48 7.02 11.18 -18.29
C THR A 48 5.67 11.32 -17.62
N SER A 49 5.42 10.46 -16.63
CA SER A 49 4.18 10.40 -15.82
C SER A 49 3.90 11.67 -14.98
N PHE A 50 4.83 12.63 -14.95
CA PHE A 50 4.77 13.85 -14.12
C PHE A 50 4.85 15.14 -14.94
N SER A 51 4.65 15.06 -16.26
CA SER A 51 4.70 16.23 -17.16
C SER A 51 3.67 17.29 -16.72
N ASN A 52 4.11 18.55 -16.58
CA ASN A 52 3.24 19.71 -16.34
C ASN A 52 3.87 20.99 -16.93
N LEU A 53 3.13 22.10 -16.92
CA LEU A 53 3.58 23.41 -17.42
C LEU A 53 4.51 24.15 -16.43
N GLY A 54 5.38 23.43 -15.73
CA GLY A 54 6.22 24.00 -14.68
C GLY A 54 5.38 24.55 -13.53
N THR A 55 4.35 23.81 -13.12
CA THR A 55 3.32 24.26 -12.19
C THR A 55 3.88 24.52 -10.79
N HIS A 56 3.51 25.67 -10.23
CA HIS A 56 3.87 26.11 -8.89
C HIS A 56 2.65 26.66 -8.17
N PHE A 57 2.74 26.72 -6.85
CA PHE A 57 1.66 27.17 -5.98
C PHE A 57 2.16 28.24 -5.02
N ALA A 58 1.33 29.24 -4.78
CA ALA A 58 1.61 30.30 -3.81
C ALA A 58 0.40 30.50 -2.91
N TYR A 59 0.60 30.45 -1.59
CA TYR A 59 -0.45 30.91 -0.67
C TYR A 59 -0.41 32.44 -0.57
N VAL A 60 -1.55 33.08 -0.83
CA VAL A 60 -1.68 34.54 -0.89
C VAL A 60 -2.94 34.97 -0.13
N ARG A 61 -2.85 36.06 0.64
CA ARG A 61 -3.98 36.63 1.40
C ARG A 61 -4.65 37.78 0.66
N ILE A 62 -5.91 38.04 0.99
CA ILE A 62 -6.64 39.20 0.46
C ILE A 62 -5.86 40.49 0.73
N GLY A 63 -5.69 41.30 -0.30
CA GLY A 63 -4.97 42.56 -0.28
C GLY A 63 -3.46 42.43 -0.50
N GLU A 64 -2.90 41.22 -0.47
CA GLU A 64 -1.52 40.98 -0.91
C GLU A 64 -1.41 41.06 -2.44
N THR A 65 -0.19 41.14 -2.95
CA THR A 65 0.07 41.16 -4.40
C THR A 65 0.94 39.98 -4.77
N LEU A 66 0.43 39.14 -5.69
CA LEU A 66 1.18 38.06 -6.32
C LEU A 66 1.91 38.64 -7.53
N ALA A 67 3.23 38.53 -7.54
CA ALA A 67 4.09 38.96 -8.63
C ALA A 67 4.73 37.73 -9.29
N VAL A 68 4.53 37.56 -10.60
CA VAL A 68 5.05 36.41 -11.34
C VAL A 68 5.88 36.86 -12.55
N ALA A 69 6.92 36.09 -12.87
CA ALA A 69 7.75 36.33 -14.04
C ALA A 69 8.36 35.05 -14.61
N SER A 70 8.62 35.05 -15.92
CA SER A 70 9.24 33.98 -16.67
C SER A 70 10.18 34.55 -17.72
N SER A 71 11.31 33.90 -17.97
CA SER A 71 12.20 34.25 -19.09
C SER A 71 11.57 34.00 -20.45
N ALA A 72 10.62 33.06 -20.54
CA ALA A 72 9.88 32.72 -21.75
C ALA A 72 8.71 33.66 -22.05
N GLN A 73 8.31 34.52 -21.11
CA GLN A 73 7.24 35.49 -21.32
C GLN A 73 7.53 36.33 -22.58
N ASN A 74 6.58 36.35 -23.51
CA ASN A 74 6.71 37.06 -24.78
C ASN A 74 7.91 36.61 -25.65
N VAL A 75 8.30 35.33 -25.54
CA VAL A 75 9.21 34.63 -26.46
C VAL A 75 8.39 33.58 -27.18
N GLY A 76 8.20 33.74 -28.49
CA GLY A 76 7.26 32.89 -29.23
C GLY A 76 5.86 32.92 -28.61
N ASN A 77 5.32 31.75 -28.28
CA ASN A 77 4.04 31.57 -27.60
C ASN A 77 4.15 31.57 -26.06
N GLY A 78 5.34 31.83 -25.49
CA GLY A 78 5.55 31.73 -24.05
C GLY A 78 4.76 32.78 -23.27
N ARG A 79 4.04 32.32 -22.24
CA ARG A 79 3.10 33.10 -21.42
C ARG A 79 3.13 32.66 -19.96
N ILE A 80 2.57 33.46 -19.06
CA ILE A 80 2.31 33.07 -17.68
C ILE A 80 0.80 32.98 -17.48
N ARG A 81 0.34 31.84 -16.95
CA ARG A 81 -1.04 31.64 -16.53
C ARG A 81 -1.09 31.60 -15.02
N VAL A 82 -2.02 32.35 -14.44
CA VAL A 82 -2.31 32.34 -13.01
C VAL A 82 -3.78 32.00 -12.81
N THR A 83 -4.05 31.01 -11.97
CA THR A 83 -5.41 30.61 -11.60
C THR A 83 -5.65 30.88 -10.13
N SER A 84 -6.69 31.64 -9.82
CA SER A 84 -7.07 32.00 -8.46
C SER A 84 -7.64 30.81 -7.67
N PRO A 85 -7.74 30.90 -6.33
CA PRO A 85 -8.33 29.86 -5.49
C PRO A 85 -9.74 29.41 -5.91
N PHE A 86 -10.58 30.31 -6.45
CA PHE A 86 -11.92 29.97 -6.94
C PHE A 86 -11.99 29.66 -8.45
N GLY A 87 -10.84 29.56 -9.12
CA GLY A 87 -10.73 29.12 -10.51
C GLY A 87 -10.69 30.25 -11.55
N ASN A 88 -10.53 31.51 -11.15
CA ASN A 88 -10.41 32.61 -12.11
C ASN A 88 -9.04 32.56 -12.79
N VAL A 89 -9.03 32.36 -14.11
CA VAL A 89 -7.81 32.25 -14.91
C VAL A 89 -7.44 33.60 -15.51
N THR A 90 -6.20 34.03 -15.27
CA THR A 90 -5.59 35.22 -15.89
C THR A 90 -4.33 34.80 -16.65
N ILE A 91 -4.21 35.23 -17.91
CA ILE A 91 -3.05 34.95 -18.76
C ILE A 91 -2.43 36.28 -19.20
N THR A 92 -1.11 36.36 -19.17
CA THR A 92 -0.36 37.54 -19.67
C THR A 92 -0.55 37.76 -21.18
N ASP A 93 -0.51 39.01 -21.62
CA ASP A 93 -0.52 39.38 -23.05
C ASP A 93 0.88 39.24 -23.71
N ASP A 94 1.00 39.62 -24.98
CA ASP A 94 2.25 39.64 -25.78
C ASP A 94 3.17 40.83 -25.46
N THR A 95 3.27 41.19 -24.18
CA THR A 95 4.14 42.27 -23.68
C THR A 95 5.28 41.72 -22.82
N ASP A 96 6.31 42.54 -22.61
CA ASP A 96 7.43 42.18 -21.72
C ASP A 96 7.10 42.33 -20.22
N ILE A 97 5.83 42.60 -19.85
CA ILE A 97 5.39 42.53 -18.45
C ILE A 97 5.41 41.05 -18.03
N GLY A 98 6.08 40.76 -16.92
CA GLY A 98 6.36 39.39 -16.47
C GLY A 98 7.60 38.77 -17.12
N ARG A 99 8.37 39.49 -17.93
CA ARG A 99 9.54 38.93 -18.62
C ARG A 99 10.84 39.17 -17.86
N ILE A 100 11.51 38.08 -17.48
CA ILE A 100 12.89 38.11 -16.97
C ILE A 100 13.84 38.19 -18.16
N ARG A 101 14.58 39.29 -18.31
CA ARG A 101 15.53 39.49 -19.41
C ARG A 101 16.60 40.53 -19.10
N ALA A 102 17.62 40.59 -19.95
CA ALA A 102 18.54 41.72 -19.95
C ALA A 102 17.81 43.04 -20.22
N THR A 103 18.23 44.09 -19.51
CA THR A 103 17.79 45.47 -19.72
C THR A 103 18.99 46.34 -20.12
N GLY A 104 18.77 47.61 -20.46
CA GLY A 104 19.88 48.53 -20.77
C GLY A 104 20.90 48.72 -19.62
N PHE A 105 20.59 48.24 -18.41
CA PHE A 105 21.42 48.35 -17.21
C PHE A 105 21.83 47.00 -16.60
N TYR A 106 21.14 45.90 -16.94
CA TYR A 106 21.35 44.58 -16.36
C TYR A 106 21.52 43.51 -17.44
N SER A 107 22.46 42.57 -17.24
CA SER A 107 22.45 41.28 -17.96
C SER A 107 21.23 40.43 -17.53
N GLN A 108 20.97 39.29 -18.20
CA GLN A 108 19.81 38.43 -17.88
C GLN A 108 19.89 37.98 -16.41
N ARG A 109 21.06 37.47 -16.01
CA ARG A 109 21.33 37.05 -14.64
C ARG A 109 21.30 38.20 -13.63
N ALA A 110 21.82 39.37 -13.98
CA ALA A 110 21.77 40.51 -13.07
C ALA A 110 20.33 41.00 -12.84
N ALA A 111 19.47 40.90 -13.85
CA ALA A 111 18.05 41.21 -13.73
C ALA A 111 17.31 40.19 -12.86
N GLU A 112 17.54 38.89 -13.07
CA GLU A 112 17.02 37.80 -12.23
C GLU A 112 17.41 38.01 -10.75
N LEU A 113 18.69 38.25 -10.46
CA LEU A 113 19.17 38.48 -9.10
C LEU A 113 18.57 39.75 -8.46
N ALA A 114 18.37 40.80 -9.26
CA ALA A 114 17.76 42.05 -8.82
C ALA A 114 16.26 41.90 -8.50
N GLY A 115 15.59 40.87 -9.03
CA GLY A 115 14.23 40.50 -8.67
C GLY A 115 13.12 41.44 -9.17
N PRO A 116 11.86 41.17 -8.76
CA PRO A 116 10.68 41.86 -9.25
C PRO A 116 10.66 43.36 -8.86
N GLY A 117 10.36 44.22 -9.84
CA GLY A 117 10.25 45.67 -9.70
C GLY A 117 11.58 46.43 -9.84
N ILE A 118 12.72 45.73 -9.77
CA ILE A 118 14.06 46.32 -9.94
C ILE A 118 14.76 45.75 -11.17
N GLY A 119 14.83 44.42 -11.28
CA GLY A 119 15.46 43.75 -12.42
C GLY A 119 14.55 43.66 -13.65
N TYR A 120 13.26 43.41 -13.43
CA TYR A 120 12.21 43.33 -14.44
C TYR A 120 10.89 43.87 -13.90
N THR A 121 9.95 44.16 -14.80
CA THR A 121 8.57 44.48 -14.45
C THR A 121 7.79 43.16 -14.32
N PRO A 122 7.39 42.73 -13.12
CA PRO A 122 6.61 41.50 -12.95
C PRO A 122 5.18 41.65 -13.47
N PHE A 123 4.51 40.54 -13.71
CA PHE A 123 3.06 40.51 -13.85
C PHE A 123 2.44 40.43 -12.45
N GLU A 124 1.78 41.51 -12.02
CA GLU A 124 1.23 41.64 -10.67
C GLU A 124 -0.29 41.45 -10.66
N ILE A 125 -0.77 40.65 -9.71
CA ILE A 125 -2.18 40.42 -9.43
C ILE A 125 -2.41 40.80 -7.98
N SER A 126 -3.29 41.77 -7.74
CA SER A 126 -3.77 42.07 -6.38
C SER A 126 -4.80 41.01 -5.99
N ALA A 127 -4.53 40.28 -4.91
CA ALA A 127 -5.38 39.21 -4.44
C ALA A 127 -6.67 39.76 -3.85
N ASP A 128 -7.79 39.41 -4.46
CA ASP A 128 -9.16 39.57 -3.95
C ASP A 128 -9.70 38.28 -3.30
N GLU A 129 -8.96 37.19 -3.43
CA GLU A 129 -9.22 35.86 -2.86
C GLU A 129 -8.05 35.43 -1.97
N GLU A 130 -8.34 34.89 -0.80
CA GLU A 130 -7.32 34.25 0.05
C GLU A 130 -7.30 32.75 -0.25
N GLY A 131 -6.10 32.20 -0.47
CA GLY A 131 -5.93 30.78 -0.69
C GLY A 131 -4.66 30.45 -1.48
N ILE A 132 -4.64 29.26 -2.07
CA ILE A 132 -3.55 28.76 -2.89
C ILE A 132 -3.83 29.11 -4.36
N TRP A 133 -2.98 29.97 -4.90
CA TRP A 133 -2.95 30.38 -6.30
C TRP A 133 -2.03 29.44 -7.08
N MET A 134 -2.48 28.99 -8.25
CA MET A 134 -1.68 28.16 -9.15
C MET A 134 -1.04 29.04 -10.23
N VAL A 135 0.25 28.82 -10.49
CA VAL A 135 1.02 29.53 -11.51
C VAL A 135 1.63 28.52 -12.47
N GLU A 136 1.42 28.73 -13.76
CA GLU A 136 1.95 27.89 -14.84
C GLU A 136 2.77 28.73 -15.82
N PHE A 137 3.90 28.16 -16.26
CA PHE A 137 4.83 28.79 -17.17
C PHE A 137 4.72 28.15 -18.56
N ILE A 138 3.89 28.74 -19.41
CA ILE A 138 3.73 28.31 -20.79
C ILE A 138 5.03 28.61 -21.54
N PRO A 139 5.67 27.60 -22.16
CA PRO A 139 6.98 27.77 -22.79
C PRO A 139 6.88 28.40 -24.18
N PRO A 140 8.01 28.73 -24.85
CA PRO A 140 8.02 29.39 -26.16
C PRO A 140 7.25 28.65 -27.27
N ILE A 141 7.17 27.33 -27.21
CA ILE A 141 6.40 26.53 -28.19
C ILE A 141 4.88 26.59 -27.95
N GLY A 142 4.44 27.00 -26.76
CA GLY A 142 3.04 26.97 -26.33
C GLY A 142 2.64 25.61 -25.76
N GLU A 143 1.34 25.35 -25.72
CA GLU A 143 0.74 24.15 -25.12
C GLU A 143 0.55 23.01 -26.13
N ILE A 144 1.52 22.81 -27.02
CA ILE A 144 1.45 21.76 -28.05
C ILE A 144 2.37 20.59 -27.71
N ALA A 145 1.92 19.37 -28.03
CA ALA A 145 2.75 18.18 -27.94
C ALA A 145 3.81 18.19 -29.05
N SER A 146 5.09 18.32 -28.69
CA SER A 146 6.21 18.19 -29.61
C SER A 146 7.34 17.39 -28.96
N GLN A 147 7.83 16.38 -29.67
CA GLN A 147 8.85 15.44 -29.17
C GLN A 147 10.30 15.83 -29.48
N ASN A 148 10.53 16.88 -30.28
CA ASN A 148 11.89 17.26 -30.70
C ASN A 148 12.38 18.50 -29.98
N VAL A 149 13.53 18.36 -29.32
CA VAL A 149 14.10 19.36 -28.40
C VAL A 149 15.56 19.51 -28.72
N SER A 150 16.02 20.75 -28.77
CA SER A 150 17.45 21.02 -28.76
C SER A 150 17.99 20.83 -27.34
N ASN A 151 19.19 20.28 -27.24
CA ASN A 151 19.95 20.22 -25.99
C ASN A 151 20.05 21.65 -25.39
N PRO A 152 19.71 21.89 -24.11
CA PRO A 152 19.81 23.22 -23.53
C PRO A 152 21.25 23.76 -23.56
N PRO A 153 21.47 25.08 -23.66
CA PRO A 153 22.82 25.65 -23.62
C PRO A 153 23.49 25.40 -22.26
N GLN A 154 24.81 25.17 -22.29
CA GLN A 154 25.62 25.01 -21.08
C GLN A 154 25.91 26.38 -20.45
N ASN A 155 25.22 26.69 -19.35
CA ASN A 155 25.32 27.96 -18.64
C ASN A 155 25.72 27.69 -17.19
N PRO A 156 26.83 28.24 -16.68
CA PRO A 156 27.16 28.14 -15.26
C PRO A 156 25.96 28.50 -14.40
N ALA A 157 25.72 27.77 -13.32
CA ALA A 157 24.52 27.89 -12.49
C ALA A 157 24.30 29.34 -12.00
N ASP A 158 25.37 30.02 -11.58
CA ASP A 158 25.35 31.43 -11.19
C ASP A 158 25.62 32.42 -12.33
N GLY A 159 25.88 31.93 -13.54
CA GLY A 159 26.27 32.70 -14.72
C GLY A 159 25.11 33.33 -15.48
N ASN A 160 25.46 34.07 -16.55
CA ASN A 160 24.46 34.58 -17.48
C ASN A 160 23.88 33.43 -18.32
N TRP A 161 22.59 33.52 -18.63
CA TRP A 161 21.85 32.51 -19.35
C TRP A 161 21.11 33.12 -20.53
N ASP A 162 20.69 32.26 -21.47
CA ASP A 162 19.86 32.61 -22.61
C ASP A 162 18.58 31.78 -22.60
N GLN A 163 17.46 32.41 -22.93
CA GLN A 163 16.17 31.74 -23.11
C GLN A 163 16.09 31.18 -24.53
N PRO A 164 15.95 29.85 -24.72
CA PRO A 164 15.65 29.26 -26.03
C PRO A 164 14.39 29.89 -26.64
N ASP A 165 14.43 30.18 -27.94
CA ASP A 165 13.36 30.84 -28.68
C ASP A 165 12.31 29.87 -29.26
N ALA A 166 12.64 28.58 -29.31
CA ALA A 166 11.74 27.49 -29.67
C ALA A 166 11.96 26.30 -28.72
N GLY A 167 10.86 25.72 -28.20
CA GLY A 167 10.89 24.55 -27.31
C GLY A 167 10.05 24.73 -26.06
N TYR A 168 10.21 23.79 -25.12
CA TYR A 168 9.41 23.69 -23.90
C TYR A 168 10.16 24.11 -22.62
N LEU A 169 11.31 24.77 -22.75
CA LEU A 169 12.21 25.09 -21.64
C LEU A 169 12.07 26.53 -21.15
N VAL A 170 12.18 26.72 -19.84
CA VAL A 170 12.24 28.03 -19.18
C VAL A 170 13.55 28.16 -18.41
N ALA A 171 14.33 29.19 -18.75
CA ALA A 171 15.67 29.42 -18.17
C ALA A 171 15.63 30.06 -16.77
N ALA A 172 14.64 30.91 -16.53
CA ALA A 172 14.43 31.57 -15.25
C ALA A 172 12.94 31.83 -15.01
N TRP A 173 12.52 31.70 -13.77
CA TRP A 173 11.16 31.94 -13.29
C TRP A 173 11.22 32.52 -11.87
N ASP A 174 10.18 33.27 -11.52
CA ASP A 174 9.99 33.90 -10.21
C ASP A 174 8.49 33.97 -9.89
N ILE A 175 8.16 33.63 -8.65
CA ILE A 175 6.84 33.83 -8.05
C ILE A 175 7.10 34.46 -6.68
N SER A 176 6.47 35.59 -6.40
CA SER A 176 6.71 36.32 -5.16
C SER A 176 5.44 36.91 -4.60
N VAL A 177 5.30 36.88 -3.27
CA VAL A 177 4.15 37.47 -2.56
C VAL A 177 4.59 38.74 -1.87
N ARG A 178 3.89 39.85 -2.12
CA ARG A 178 4.14 41.13 -1.45
C ARG A 178 3.03 41.43 -0.46
N ASN A 179 3.41 41.89 0.73
CA ASN A 179 2.48 42.13 1.83
C ASN A 179 1.37 43.14 1.49
N THR A 180 0.31 43.18 2.31
CA THR A 180 -0.87 44.04 2.09
C THR A 180 -0.61 45.54 2.05
N THR A 181 0.54 45.98 2.56
CA THR A 181 0.96 47.40 2.51
C THR A 181 1.82 47.72 1.29
N ASN A 182 2.15 46.72 0.47
CA ASN A 182 3.00 46.83 -0.71
C ASN A 182 4.40 47.38 -0.37
N THR A 183 4.95 46.98 0.78
CA THR A 183 6.25 47.47 1.28
C THR A 183 7.33 46.40 1.38
N GLU A 184 6.94 45.13 1.59
CA GLU A 184 7.88 44.03 1.84
C GLU A 184 7.43 42.76 1.11
N TRP A 185 8.42 41.97 0.68
CA TRP A 185 8.21 40.63 0.13
C TRP A 185 8.12 39.59 1.26
N VAL A 186 7.26 38.60 1.11
CA VAL A 186 6.99 37.52 2.06
C VAL A 186 7.60 36.23 1.52
N ALA A 187 8.65 35.74 2.18
CA ALA A 187 9.30 34.47 1.83
C ALA A 187 8.49 33.27 2.33
N GLY A 188 8.76 32.07 1.80
CA GLY A 188 8.27 30.82 2.35
C GLY A 188 6.81 30.52 2.03
N ARG A 189 6.26 31.14 0.99
CA ARG A 189 4.86 30.99 0.54
C ARG A 189 4.71 30.20 -0.75
N VAL A 190 5.81 30.03 -1.49
CA VAL A 190 5.83 29.39 -2.80
C VAL A 190 6.38 27.97 -2.70
N TYR A 191 5.66 27.02 -3.27
CA TYR A 191 6.07 25.62 -3.34
C TYR A 191 5.73 25.00 -4.69
N THR A 192 6.35 23.85 -4.96
CA THR A 192 5.93 22.93 -6.02
C THR A 192 5.90 21.50 -5.49
N ASN A 193 5.09 20.66 -6.13
CA ASN A 193 4.99 19.24 -5.81
C ASN A 193 6.01 18.40 -6.59
N VAL A 194 6.46 18.85 -7.77
CA VAL A 194 7.42 18.12 -8.60
C VAL A 194 8.25 19.09 -9.42
N LEU A 195 9.57 18.84 -9.51
CA LEU A 195 10.47 19.58 -10.37
C LEU A 195 10.86 18.71 -11.56
N ASN A 196 10.44 19.14 -12.76
CA ASN A 196 10.85 18.58 -14.03
C ASN A 196 11.97 19.47 -14.60
N LEU A 197 13.18 18.94 -14.70
CA LEU A 197 14.38 19.72 -15.04
C LEU A 197 15.13 19.12 -16.23
N TYR A 198 15.80 19.97 -17.00
CA TYR A 198 16.66 19.57 -18.12
C TYR A 198 18.07 20.19 -17.98
N LEU A 199 19.10 19.34 -17.85
CA LEU A 199 20.50 19.69 -17.98
C LEU A 199 21.11 19.28 -19.33
N ASN A 200 22.14 19.99 -19.76
CA ASN A 200 22.85 19.65 -20.98
C ASN A 200 23.59 18.30 -20.86
N TYR A 201 23.26 17.33 -21.72
CA TYR A 201 23.82 15.97 -21.65
C TYR A 201 25.30 15.88 -22.06
N GLU A 202 25.86 16.86 -22.79
CA GLU A 202 27.26 16.88 -23.19
C GLU A 202 28.22 17.13 -22.01
N SER A 203 27.69 17.53 -20.85
CA SER A 203 28.46 17.88 -19.64
C SER A 203 28.37 16.86 -18.51
N LEU A 204 27.79 15.67 -18.76
CA LEU A 204 27.68 14.58 -17.77
C LEU A 204 29.05 14.16 -17.17
N ASN A 205 30.14 14.39 -17.89
CA ASN A 205 31.49 13.96 -17.53
C ASN A 205 32.26 14.94 -16.62
N ASN A 206 31.61 15.95 -16.03
CA ASN A 206 32.29 16.87 -15.13
C ASN A 206 31.36 17.49 -14.09
N GLU A 207 31.94 17.89 -12.96
CA GLU A 207 31.19 18.46 -11.84
C GLU A 207 30.60 19.85 -12.11
N GLU A 208 31.13 20.58 -13.10
CA GLU A 208 30.63 21.89 -13.52
C GLU A 208 29.36 21.77 -14.40
N GLY A 209 29.07 20.57 -14.92
CA GLY A 209 27.86 20.23 -15.66
C GLY A 209 26.65 19.90 -14.77
N ALA A 210 26.86 19.68 -13.47
CA ALA A 210 25.89 19.08 -12.57
C ALA A 210 24.98 20.09 -11.86
N PHE A 211 23.90 19.58 -11.26
CA PHE A 211 22.89 20.32 -10.50
C PHE A 211 23.28 20.45 -9.02
N TYR A 212 23.25 21.69 -8.51
CA TYR A 212 23.48 22.04 -7.10
C TYR A 212 22.32 22.87 -6.54
N GLY A 213 21.12 22.70 -7.09
CA GLY A 213 19.96 23.44 -6.62
C GLY A 213 19.57 23.02 -5.21
N VAL A 214 19.10 23.99 -4.43
CA VAL A 214 18.66 23.79 -3.05
C VAL A 214 17.17 24.07 -2.91
N ASN A 215 16.47 23.19 -2.19
CA ASN A 215 15.07 23.38 -1.79
C ASN A 215 14.88 23.07 -0.31
N TYR A 216 13.76 23.50 0.25
CA TYR A 216 13.29 23.18 1.60
C TYR A 216 12.06 22.31 1.49
N VAL A 217 12.15 21.07 1.95
CA VAL A 217 11.03 20.14 2.02
C VAL A 217 10.32 20.35 3.34
N LEU A 218 9.06 20.73 3.28
CA LEU A 218 8.14 20.73 4.42
C LEU A 218 7.31 19.44 4.38
N THR A 219 7.40 18.64 5.43
CA THR A 219 6.60 17.42 5.56
C THR A 219 5.23 17.71 6.16
N LYS A 220 4.26 16.82 5.92
CA LYS A 220 2.87 17.00 6.40
C LYS A 220 2.77 17.05 7.92
N ASP A 221 3.70 16.41 8.62
CA ASP A 221 3.82 16.40 10.08
C ASP A 221 4.70 17.53 10.63
N GLY A 222 5.10 18.50 9.79
CA GLY A 222 5.68 19.77 10.25
C GLY A 222 7.20 19.81 10.35
N TYR A 223 7.91 18.80 9.85
CA TYR A 223 9.37 18.80 9.78
C TYR A 223 9.88 19.50 8.52
N VAL A 224 11.02 20.18 8.66
CA VAL A 224 11.66 20.88 7.55
C VAL A 224 13.04 20.30 7.28
N TYR A 225 13.29 19.97 6.01
CA TYR A 225 14.58 19.49 5.53
C TYR A 225 15.11 20.41 4.45
N LYS A 226 16.33 20.89 4.62
CA LYS A 226 17.08 21.55 3.55
C LYS A 226 17.76 20.48 2.70
N VAL A 227 17.48 20.49 1.39
CA VAL A 227 17.91 19.49 0.43
C VAL A 227 18.75 20.15 -0.65
N ASP A 228 19.97 19.66 -0.83
CA ASP A 228 20.95 20.13 -1.79
C ASP A 228 21.29 19.00 -2.75
N GLY A 229 21.06 19.22 -4.06
CA GLY A 229 21.36 18.24 -5.11
C GLY A 229 22.84 17.86 -5.20
N ASN A 230 23.74 18.68 -4.66
CA ASN A 230 25.15 18.40 -4.39
C ASN A 230 25.95 17.80 -5.57
N GLY A 231 25.55 18.10 -6.80
CA GLY A 231 26.23 17.63 -8.01
C GLY A 231 25.63 16.38 -8.62
N SER A 232 24.36 16.10 -8.34
CA SER A 232 23.56 15.16 -9.13
C SER A 232 23.41 15.66 -10.57
N HIS A 233 23.30 14.74 -11.53
CA HIS A 233 23.15 15.10 -12.93
C HIS A 233 22.19 14.13 -13.60
N GLY A 234 21.02 14.61 -13.98
CA GLY A 234 20.11 13.95 -14.92
C GLY A 234 20.17 14.61 -16.29
N ILE A 235 19.51 14.04 -17.30
CA ILE A 235 19.29 14.72 -18.60
C ILE A 235 17.92 15.38 -18.57
N GLN A 236 16.84 14.60 -18.69
CA GLN A 236 15.45 15.03 -18.48
C GLN A 236 14.90 14.30 -17.27
N PHE A 237 15.15 14.86 -16.10
CA PHE A 237 14.87 14.18 -14.84
C PHE A 237 13.73 14.86 -14.10
N SER A 238 12.99 14.04 -13.36
CA SER A 238 11.95 14.49 -12.44
C SER A 238 12.33 14.07 -11.03
N TYR A 239 12.08 14.94 -10.07
CA TYR A 239 12.08 14.53 -8.68
C TYR A 239 11.06 15.29 -7.85
N PHE A 240 10.62 14.63 -6.80
CA PHE A 240 9.72 15.15 -5.79
C PHE A 240 10.03 14.45 -4.46
N VAL A 241 9.27 14.80 -3.43
CA VAL A 241 9.45 14.23 -2.09
C VAL A 241 8.11 13.77 -1.55
N ASN A 242 8.04 12.53 -1.07
CA ASN A 242 6.82 11.93 -0.52
C ASN A 242 7.14 11.11 0.75
N ASN A 243 6.13 10.51 1.38
CA ASN A 243 6.27 9.74 2.62
C ASN A 243 6.35 8.21 2.43
N THR A 244 6.38 7.72 1.18
CA THR A 244 6.28 6.28 0.88
C THR A 244 7.31 5.75 -0.11
N GLY A 245 7.96 6.62 -0.88
CA GLY A 245 8.79 6.21 -2.01
C GLY A 245 7.97 5.48 -3.06
N PHE A 246 8.58 4.46 -3.68
CA PHE A 246 7.92 3.51 -4.57
C PHE A 246 7.07 2.51 -3.80
N LEU A 247 5.99 2.03 -4.41
CA LEU A 247 5.06 1.07 -3.85
C LEU A 247 5.29 -0.34 -4.42
N ASP A 248 4.98 -1.36 -3.63
CA ASP A 248 4.87 -2.74 -4.10
C ASP A 248 3.49 -3.01 -4.74
N LEU A 249 3.27 -4.26 -5.20
CA LEU A 249 2.02 -4.65 -5.86
C LEU A 249 0.79 -4.62 -4.93
N ASP A 250 1.01 -4.66 -3.61
CA ASP A 250 -0.04 -4.58 -2.59
C ASP A 250 -0.29 -3.12 -2.16
N GLY A 251 0.43 -2.16 -2.73
CA GLY A 251 0.33 -0.73 -2.43
C GLY A 251 1.14 -0.29 -1.20
N ASN A 252 1.99 -1.15 -0.62
CA ASN A 252 2.81 -0.77 0.53
C ASN A 252 4.11 -0.07 0.08
N PRO A 253 4.69 0.84 0.89
CA PRO A 253 6.03 1.37 0.66
C PRO A 253 7.06 0.24 0.48
N SER A 254 7.73 0.21 -0.67
CA SER A 254 8.69 -0.83 -1.03
C SER A 254 10.05 -0.67 -0.34
N TYR A 255 10.39 0.56 0.07
CA TYR A 255 11.72 0.93 0.59
C TYR A 255 12.87 0.46 -0.32
N LYS A 256 12.66 0.54 -1.64
CA LYS A 256 13.59 0.06 -2.66
C LYS A 256 13.55 0.98 -3.88
N SER A 257 14.68 1.10 -4.55
CA SER A 257 14.74 1.67 -5.90
C SER A 257 14.05 0.73 -6.91
N SER A 258 13.49 1.29 -7.99
CA SER A 258 12.74 0.55 -9.01
C SER A 258 13.42 0.51 -10.38
N ASN A 259 13.41 -0.67 -11.00
CA ASN A 259 13.90 -0.89 -12.35
C ASN A 259 12.98 -0.33 -13.45
N ASP A 260 11.72 -0.03 -13.11
CA ASP A 260 10.66 0.33 -14.05
C ASP A 260 10.64 1.83 -14.39
N GLY A 261 11.51 2.63 -13.74
CA GLY A 261 11.63 4.07 -14.01
C GLY A 261 10.29 4.77 -13.84
N TYR A 262 9.88 5.56 -14.84
CA TYR A 262 8.60 6.28 -14.84
C TYR A 262 7.34 5.39 -14.83
N ASN A 263 7.48 4.08 -15.02
CA ASN A 263 6.37 3.11 -14.91
C ASN A 263 6.27 2.47 -13.52
N ALA A 264 7.15 2.81 -12.57
CA ALA A 264 7.10 2.28 -11.23
C ALA A 264 5.80 2.68 -10.51
N TYR A 265 5.26 1.78 -9.69
CA TYR A 265 4.11 2.06 -8.83
C TYR A 265 4.49 3.12 -7.79
N ILE A 266 3.83 4.26 -7.83
CA ILE A 266 4.09 5.39 -6.93
C ILE A 266 2.87 6.29 -6.84
N HIS A 267 2.72 6.99 -5.71
CA HIS A 267 1.77 8.09 -5.61
C HIS A 267 2.22 9.25 -6.51
N ASN A 268 1.41 9.56 -7.53
CA ASN A 268 1.72 10.63 -8.48
C ASN A 268 1.60 12.01 -7.77
N PRO A 269 2.66 12.84 -7.75
CA PRO A 269 2.65 14.14 -7.07
C PRO A 269 1.70 15.19 -7.70
N LEU A 270 1.12 14.88 -8.86
CA LEU A 270 0.10 15.68 -9.52
C LEU A 270 -1.33 15.36 -9.04
N PHE A 271 -1.51 14.29 -8.27
CA PHE A 271 -2.81 13.90 -7.72
C PHE A 271 -3.00 14.37 -6.29
N ALA A 272 -4.24 14.28 -5.80
CA ALA A 272 -4.57 14.57 -4.41
C ALA A 272 -3.92 13.54 -3.48
N ASP A 273 -3.39 14.02 -2.35
CA ASP A 273 -2.95 13.15 -1.26
C ASP A 273 -4.11 12.22 -0.82
N VAL A 274 -3.79 10.96 -0.51
CA VAL A 274 -4.78 9.96 -0.07
C VAL A 274 -4.66 9.77 1.44
N ASP A 275 -5.59 10.38 2.18
CA ASP A 275 -5.66 10.38 3.64
C ASP A 275 -4.32 10.74 4.31
N ASN A 276 -3.81 9.89 5.20
CA ASN A 276 -2.48 9.97 5.82
C ASN A 276 -1.53 8.88 5.28
N THR A 277 -1.92 8.23 4.17
CA THR A 277 -1.21 7.07 3.63
C THR A 277 -0.23 7.49 2.54
N TYR A 278 -0.71 8.16 1.50
CA TYR A 278 0.10 8.61 0.36
C TYR A 278 0.12 10.13 0.29
N ILE A 279 1.26 10.73 0.62
CA ILE A 279 1.42 12.17 0.82
C ILE A 279 2.56 12.70 -0.04
N THR A 280 2.28 13.74 -0.82
CA THR A 280 3.30 14.54 -1.51
C THR A 280 3.72 15.72 -0.65
N HIS A 281 4.99 15.75 -0.25
CA HIS A 281 5.56 16.83 0.55
C HIS A 281 5.79 18.10 -0.28
N LYS A 282 5.78 19.26 0.39
CA LYS A 282 5.92 20.55 -0.31
C LYS A 282 7.40 20.87 -0.46
N MET A 283 7.85 21.16 -1.69
CA MET A 283 9.20 21.66 -1.95
C MET A 283 9.15 23.19 -2.12
N LEU A 284 9.72 23.91 -1.16
CA LEU A 284 9.79 25.36 -1.12
C LEU A 284 11.18 25.86 -1.52
N TYR A 285 11.25 27.06 -2.10
CA TYR A 285 12.51 27.72 -2.43
C TYR A 285 13.20 28.35 -1.21
N THR A 286 12.42 28.69 -0.19
CA THR A 286 12.86 29.33 1.05
C THR A 286 12.27 28.62 2.27
N MET A 287 12.76 28.96 3.46
CA MET A 287 12.19 28.43 4.71
C MET A 287 10.68 28.74 4.77
N PRO A 288 9.83 27.75 5.15
CA PRO A 288 8.38 27.97 5.24
C PRO A 288 8.04 29.17 6.12
N ASP A 289 7.08 30.00 5.68
CA ASP A 289 6.57 31.10 6.50
C ASP A 289 5.88 30.53 7.73
N SER A 290 6.29 30.96 8.93
CA SER A 290 5.70 30.56 10.20
C SER A 290 4.22 30.93 10.33
N HIS A 291 3.70 31.79 9.46
CA HIS A 291 2.30 32.19 9.38
C HIS A 291 1.55 31.53 8.22
N LEU A 292 2.08 30.46 7.62
CA LEU A 292 1.26 29.56 6.80
C LEU A 292 0.14 28.96 7.69
N PRO A 293 -1.11 28.92 7.20
CA PRO A 293 -2.15 28.19 7.92
C PRO A 293 -1.86 26.69 7.88
N ARG A 294 -2.55 25.90 8.70
CA ARG A 294 -2.42 24.43 8.65
C ARG A 294 -2.89 23.85 7.32
N MET A 295 -4.00 24.37 6.81
CA MET A 295 -4.57 24.01 5.52
C MET A 295 -5.09 25.26 4.79
N SER A 296 -5.22 25.16 3.47
CA SER A 296 -5.83 26.20 2.65
C SER A 296 -6.51 25.60 1.43
N THR A 297 -7.55 26.27 0.94
CA THR A 297 -8.23 25.97 -0.32
C THR A 297 -7.47 26.59 -1.50
N GLY A 298 -7.69 26.05 -2.70
CA GLY A 298 -7.23 26.68 -3.94
C GLY A 298 -7.29 25.76 -5.16
N MET A 299 -6.69 26.23 -6.27
CA MET A 299 -6.63 25.48 -7.52
C MET A 299 -5.55 24.38 -7.44
N ILE A 300 -5.91 23.29 -6.78
CA ILE A 300 -5.09 22.10 -6.54
C ILE A 300 -5.97 20.86 -6.71
N PRO A 301 -5.38 19.65 -6.93
CA PRO A 301 -6.16 18.45 -7.29
C PRO A 301 -7.33 18.12 -6.35
N SER A 302 -7.19 18.37 -5.05
CA SER A 302 -8.21 18.13 -4.01
C SER A 302 -9.07 19.35 -3.65
N GLY A 303 -8.86 20.51 -4.31
CA GLY A 303 -9.45 21.80 -3.93
C GLY A 303 -8.95 22.39 -2.61
N SER A 304 -8.33 21.61 -1.72
CA SER A 304 -7.65 22.07 -0.49
C SER A 304 -6.52 21.13 -0.08
N THR A 305 -5.46 21.65 0.55
CA THR A 305 -4.31 20.86 1.01
C THR A 305 -3.68 21.48 2.27
N TRP A 306 -2.88 20.68 2.96
CA TRP A 306 -2.10 21.12 4.10
C TRP A 306 -0.94 22.02 3.67
N LEU A 307 -0.55 22.96 4.54
CA LEU A 307 0.60 23.84 4.37
C LEU A 307 1.55 23.68 5.55
N LEU A 308 1.26 24.20 6.75
CA LEU A 308 2.16 24.09 7.91
C LEU A 308 1.47 23.52 9.16
N ASN A 309 1.72 22.24 9.44
CA ASN A 309 1.22 21.55 10.64
C ASN A 309 2.24 21.61 11.79
N PRO A 310 1.78 21.63 13.05
CA PRO A 310 2.66 21.48 14.20
C PRO A 310 3.16 20.04 14.32
N ILE A 311 4.43 19.89 14.71
CA ILE A 311 5.04 18.60 15.05
C ILE A 311 4.21 17.91 16.14
N GLN A 312 3.86 16.65 15.91
CA GLN A 312 3.10 15.83 16.84
C GLN A 312 4.05 15.09 17.80
N VAL A 313 3.56 14.71 18.98
CA VAL A 313 4.36 13.98 19.97
C VAL A 313 3.57 12.75 20.42
N ALA A 314 3.99 11.57 19.96
CA ALA A 314 3.40 10.30 20.36
C ALA A 314 3.78 9.93 21.80
N GLU A 315 2.80 9.38 22.51
CA GLU A 315 2.94 8.75 23.82
C GLU A 315 2.70 7.24 23.66
N ILE A 316 3.69 6.42 24.01
CA ILE A 316 3.65 4.96 23.88
C ILE A 316 3.56 4.32 25.27
N LYS A 317 2.62 3.39 25.47
CA LYS A 317 2.38 2.72 26.76
C LYS A 317 2.13 1.22 26.59
N ASN A 318 2.13 0.49 27.70
CA ASN A 318 1.67 -0.90 27.79
C ASN A 318 2.34 -1.89 26.83
N ILE A 319 3.64 -1.71 26.56
CA ILE A 319 4.39 -2.62 25.69
C ILE A 319 4.38 -4.05 26.27
N SER A 320 3.88 -5.01 25.49
CA SER A 320 3.65 -6.42 25.85
C SER A 320 4.27 -7.37 24.83
N LEU A 321 4.59 -8.59 25.28
CA LEU A 321 5.08 -9.70 24.46
C LEU A 321 4.36 -10.97 24.90
N ILE A 322 3.67 -11.64 23.98
CA ILE A 322 2.87 -12.84 24.27
C ILE A 322 3.10 -13.86 23.15
N GLY A 323 3.39 -15.12 23.47
CA GLY A 323 3.50 -16.18 22.46
C GLY A 323 2.20 -16.36 21.67
N SER A 324 2.28 -16.94 20.46
CA SER A 324 1.13 -17.22 19.60
C SER A 324 0.00 -17.96 20.32
N GLU A 325 0.37 -18.85 21.23
CA GLU A 325 -0.58 -19.65 21.99
C GLU A 325 -0.91 -19.00 23.34
N GLY A 326 -0.43 -17.80 23.65
CA GLY A 326 -0.92 -16.98 24.77
C GLY A 326 -0.07 -17.00 26.03
N THR A 327 1.10 -17.64 26.02
CA THR A 327 2.02 -17.60 27.17
C THR A 327 2.80 -16.27 27.19
N PRO A 328 2.77 -15.50 28.30
CA PRO A 328 3.49 -14.22 28.38
C PRO A 328 5.00 -14.39 28.22
N ASN A 329 5.62 -13.50 27.44
CA ASN A 329 7.06 -13.45 27.16
C ASN A 329 7.65 -14.74 26.53
N TYR A 330 6.83 -15.54 25.84
CA TYR A 330 7.34 -16.63 25.01
C TYR A 330 7.53 -16.16 23.57
N VAL A 331 8.56 -16.71 22.92
CA VAL A 331 8.83 -16.50 21.51
C VAL A 331 8.99 -17.82 20.78
N ASN A 332 8.30 -17.98 19.65
CA ASN A 332 8.33 -19.19 18.82
C ASN A 332 8.12 -18.90 17.34
N LEU A 333 8.37 -19.93 16.51
CA LEU A 333 8.28 -19.87 15.05
C LEU A 333 6.83 -19.72 14.52
N LYS A 334 5.82 -20.13 15.29
CA LYS A 334 4.39 -19.92 14.96
C LYS A 334 4.00 -18.43 15.05
N GLY A 335 4.83 -17.62 15.70
CA GLY A 335 4.65 -16.18 15.85
C GLY A 335 4.43 -15.78 17.29
N SER A 336 4.76 -14.55 17.63
CA SER A 336 4.63 -13.97 18.97
C SER A 336 4.14 -12.55 18.85
N LYS A 337 3.16 -12.18 19.65
CA LYS A 337 2.44 -10.92 19.53
C LYS A 337 3.11 -9.85 20.40
N ILE A 338 3.58 -8.79 19.75
CA ILE A 338 4.04 -7.55 20.40
C ILE A 338 2.89 -6.56 20.38
N GLY A 339 2.47 -6.05 21.54
CA GLY A 339 1.39 -5.07 21.64
C GLY A 339 1.79 -3.81 22.38
N PHE A 340 1.18 -2.67 22.03
CA PHE A 340 1.39 -1.38 22.69
C PHE A 340 0.18 -0.45 22.52
N GLU A 341 0.06 0.55 23.38
CA GLU A 341 -0.90 1.65 23.28
C GLU A 341 -0.23 2.92 22.76
N THR A 342 -0.93 3.67 21.90
CA THR A 342 -0.49 5.01 21.48
C THR A 342 -1.63 6.02 21.43
N ASN A 343 -1.33 7.29 21.68
CA ASN A 343 -2.26 8.42 21.49
C ASN A 343 -2.28 8.96 20.04
N TYR A 344 -1.43 8.44 19.16
CA TYR A 344 -1.22 8.98 17.82
C TYR A 344 -1.21 7.88 16.76
N ALA A 345 -2.07 8.01 15.75
CA ALA A 345 -2.08 7.10 14.62
C ALA A 345 -0.93 7.43 13.66
N GLY A 346 -0.21 6.43 13.20
CA GLY A 346 0.95 6.60 12.33
C GLY A 346 1.79 5.35 12.20
N ARG A 347 2.92 5.47 11.52
CA ARG A 347 3.87 4.38 11.29
C ARG A 347 4.85 4.30 12.47
N TYR A 348 5.04 3.12 13.03
CA TYR A 348 5.95 2.87 14.15
C TYR A 348 7.02 1.87 13.75
N LYS A 349 8.22 2.04 14.31
CA LYS A 349 9.31 1.09 14.24
C LYS A 349 9.41 0.33 15.55
N ILE A 350 9.28 -0.99 15.48
CA ILE A 350 9.52 -1.93 16.58
C ILE A 350 10.92 -2.51 16.41
N THR A 351 11.81 -2.18 17.32
CA THR A 351 13.18 -2.71 17.38
C THR A 351 13.30 -3.74 18.50
N ILE A 352 13.79 -4.92 18.16
CA ILE A 352 13.96 -6.06 19.06
C ILE A 352 15.45 -6.38 19.15
N LYS A 353 16.01 -6.30 20.35
CA LYS A 353 17.45 -6.53 20.58
C LYS A 353 17.72 -7.30 21.86
N SER A 354 18.77 -8.11 21.84
CA SER A 354 19.26 -8.78 23.05
C SER A 354 19.96 -7.81 23.99
N LYS A 355 19.73 -7.96 25.31
CA LYS A 355 20.50 -7.30 26.37
C LYS A 355 21.48 -8.24 27.07
N ASP A 356 21.49 -9.52 26.72
CA ASP A 356 22.38 -10.52 27.31
C ASP A 356 23.49 -10.91 26.33
N PRO A 357 24.77 -10.66 26.67
CA PRO A 357 25.90 -11.11 25.87
C PRO A 357 25.98 -12.63 25.66
N SER A 358 25.28 -13.42 26.48
CA SER A 358 25.24 -14.89 26.40
C SER A 358 24.22 -15.38 25.36
N TYR A 359 23.26 -14.53 24.98
CA TYR A 359 22.15 -14.84 24.06
C TYR A 359 22.06 -13.73 22.99
N THR A 360 23.15 -13.49 22.27
CA THR A 360 23.21 -12.46 21.22
C THR A 360 22.55 -12.95 19.93
N PHE A 361 21.75 -12.07 19.32
CA PHE A 361 21.17 -12.26 17.99
C PHE A 361 21.13 -10.91 17.27
N GLU A 362 21.04 -10.93 15.94
CA GLU A 362 21.01 -9.70 15.15
C GLU A 362 19.72 -8.92 15.42
N GLN A 363 19.84 -7.60 15.63
CA GLN A 363 18.69 -6.74 15.89
C GLN A 363 17.63 -6.91 14.79
N ARG A 364 16.37 -7.06 15.20
CA ARG A 364 15.24 -7.14 14.28
C ARG A 364 14.43 -5.85 14.35
N ASP A 365 14.24 -5.21 13.21
CA ASP A 365 13.39 -4.03 13.06
C ASP A 365 12.14 -4.38 12.25
N ILE A 366 10.96 -3.96 12.72
CA ILE A 366 9.66 -4.19 12.09
C ILE A 366 8.93 -2.86 11.99
N LEU A 367 8.55 -2.45 10.78
CA LEU A 367 7.70 -1.27 10.56
C LEU A 367 6.23 -1.70 10.58
N VAL A 368 5.41 -0.96 11.32
CA VAL A 368 3.98 -1.26 11.51
C VAL A 368 3.13 0.00 11.45
N GLN A 369 1.88 -0.12 10.99
CA GLN A 369 0.91 0.98 11.04
C GLN A 369 0.03 0.85 12.28
N ALA A 370 0.01 1.87 13.13
CA ALA A 370 -0.77 1.89 14.37
C ALA A 370 -1.89 2.92 14.33
N THR A 371 -2.97 2.61 15.03
CA THR A 371 -4.10 3.49 15.27
C THR A 371 -4.08 4.01 16.71
N VAL A 372 -4.85 5.06 17.01
CA VAL A 372 -5.00 5.54 18.38
C VAL A 372 -5.63 4.44 19.25
N GLY A 373 -5.00 4.14 20.39
CA GLY A 373 -5.41 3.08 21.30
C GLY A 373 -4.49 1.86 21.25
N ASN A 374 -5.08 0.67 21.42
CA ASN A 374 -4.36 -0.61 21.52
C ASN A 374 -4.02 -1.19 20.15
N ASN A 375 -2.76 -1.57 19.96
CA ASN A 375 -2.25 -2.18 18.73
C ASN A 375 -1.49 -3.47 19.04
N GLN A 376 -1.51 -4.44 18.12
CA GLN A 376 -0.85 -5.74 18.28
C GLN A 376 -0.33 -6.27 16.93
N TYR A 377 0.92 -6.72 16.91
CA TYR A 377 1.62 -7.17 15.70
C TYR A 377 2.34 -8.50 15.96
N ILE A 378 2.45 -9.32 14.92
CA ILE A 378 3.10 -10.64 15.00
C ILE A 378 4.59 -10.48 14.65
N TRP A 379 5.45 -10.99 15.52
CA TRP A 379 6.86 -11.27 15.28
C TRP A 379 7.03 -12.77 15.08
N ASP A 380 7.68 -13.16 13.99
CA ASP A 380 7.95 -14.55 13.58
C ASP A 380 8.95 -15.32 14.46
N GLY A 381 9.46 -14.70 15.52
CA GLY A 381 10.43 -15.29 16.45
C GLY A 381 11.83 -15.45 15.87
N LYS A 382 12.14 -14.72 14.79
CA LYS A 382 13.47 -14.72 14.14
C LYS A 382 14.24 -13.43 14.37
N ASP A 383 15.55 -13.50 14.17
CA ASP A 383 16.46 -12.36 14.25
C ASP A 383 16.49 -11.50 12.96
N GLY A 384 17.31 -10.44 12.95
CA GLY A 384 17.49 -9.56 11.79
C GLY A 384 17.92 -10.26 10.49
N HIS A 385 18.61 -11.41 10.59
CA HIS A 385 19.05 -12.22 9.46
C HIS A 385 18.06 -13.33 9.07
N GLY A 386 16.92 -13.44 9.77
CA GLY A 386 15.92 -14.46 9.54
C GLY A 386 16.26 -15.83 10.16
N ASN A 387 17.22 -15.89 11.08
CA ASN A 387 17.56 -17.10 11.82
C ASN A 387 16.68 -17.25 13.08
N LEU A 388 16.53 -18.48 13.58
CA LEU A 388 15.92 -18.73 14.88
C LEU A 388 16.76 -18.12 16.01
N LEU A 389 16.08 -17.60 17.02
CA LEU A 389 16.74 -17.12 18.24
C LEU A 389 17.39 -18.30 19.01
N PRO A 390 18.49 -18.06 19.74
CA PRO A 390 19.06 -19.07 20.64
C PRO A 390 18.04 -19.55 21.69
N ALA A 391 17.96 -20.86 21.90
CA ALA A 391 17.12 -21.44 22.95
C ALA A 391 17.63 -21.03 24.34
N GLY A 392 16.70 -20.65 25.24
CA GLY A 392 17.03 -20.15 26.57
C GLY A 392 15.80 -19.62 27.33
N ARG A 393 15.93 -19.51 28.65
CA ARG A 393 14.88 -19.00 29.55
C ARG A 393 15.31 -17.69 30.19
N ASP A 394 14.33 -16.85 30.48
CA ASP A 394 14.48 -15.57 31.19
C ASP A 394 15.55 -14.64 30.59
N TYR A 395 15.83 -14.74 29.28
CA TYR A 395 16.86 -13.92 28.65
C TYR A 395 16.27 -12.53 28.32
N PRO A 396 16.93 -11.43 28.73
CA PRO A 396 16.38 -10.09 28.61
C PRO A 396 16.40 -9.61 27.14
N ILE A 397 15.22 -9.53 26.53
CA ILE A 397 15.01 -8.85 25.25
C ILE A 397 14.48 -7.45 25.52
N GLU A 398 15.11 -6.45 24.91
CA GLU A 398 14.59 -5.09 24.86
C GLU A 398 13.72 -4.93 23.60
N ILE A 399 12.46 -4.57 23.81
CA ILE A 399 11.54 -4.13 22.76
C ILE A 399 11.45 -2.63 22.86
N LEU A 400 11.83 -1.95 21.77
CA LEU A 400 11.83 -0.51 21.66
C LEU A 400 10.88 -0.11 20.54
N ILE A 401 9.95 0.78 20.83
CA ILE A 401 8.91 1.22 19.89
C ILE A 401 9.02 2.73 19.77
N GLY A 402 9.07 3.22 18.53
CA GLY A 402 9.11 4.66 18.26
C GLY A 402 8.28 5.03 17.05
N LEU A 403 7.62 6.18 17.11
CA LEU A 403 6.91 6.75 15.98
C LEU A 403 7.92 7.19 14.91
N VAL A 404 7.69 6.75 13.68
CA VAL A 404 8.41 7.22 12.49
C VAL A 404 7.76 8.53 12.05
N GLU A 405 8.49 9.63 12.13
CA GLU A 405 8.03 10.95 11.70
C GLU A 405 9.04 11.62 10.77
N GLY A 406 8.62 12.70 10.11
CA GLY A 406 9.40 13.46 9.16
C GLY A 406 9.98 12.55 8.07
N GLU A 407 9.27 11.47 7.74
CA GLU A 407 9.70 10.52 6.73
C GLU A 407 9.64 11.18 5.37
N ILE A 408 10.77 11.16 4.67
CA ILE A 408 10.95 11.72 3.34
C ILE A 408 11.61 10.67 2.47
N HIS A 409 11.05 10.46 1.30
CA HIS A 409 11.66 9.71 0.21
C HIS A 409 11.98 10.66 -0.93
N PHE A 410 13.06 10.39 -1.66
CA PHE A 410 13.53 11.15 -2.81
C PHE A 410 13.47 10.28 -4.07
N PRO A 411 12.28 10.06 -4.65
CA PRO A 411 12.15 9.41 -5.96
C PRO A 411 12.81 10.27 -7.05
N TYR A 412 13.98 9.83 -7.49
CA TYR A 412 14.70 10.37 -8.62
C TYR A 412 14.40 9.54 -9.87
N PHE A 413 13.80 10.16 -10.87
CA PHE A 413 13.53 9.53 -12.15
C PHE A 413 14.52 10.02 -13.19
N ASP A 414 15.20 9.07 -13.83
CA ASP A 414 16.19 9.36 -14.88
C ASP A 414 17.33 10.30 -14.40
N MET A 415 17.67 10.17 -13.12
CA MET A 415 18.87 10.77 -12.55
C MET A 415 20.06 9.90 -12.90
N GLU A 416 20.69 10.23 -14.03
CA GLU A 416 21.81 9.47 -14.59
C GLU A 416 22.85 9.13 -13.53
N ILE A 417 23.36 10.14 -12.81
CA ILE A 417 24.42 9.98 -11.80
C ILE A 417 24.18 10.86 -10.57
N ASN A 418 24.64 10.38 -9.41
CA ASN A 418 24.72 11.14 -8.17
C ASN A 418 26.04 10.88 -7.44
N PRO A 419 27.19 11.25 -8.02
CA PRO A 419 28.50 10.78 -7.57
C PRO A 419 28.93 11.36 -6.21
N LYS A 420 28.27 12.43 -5.76
CA LYS A 420 28.55 13.09 -4.47
C LYS A 420 27.50 12.79 -3.40
N GLY A 421 26.37 12.19 -3.77
CA GLY A 421 25.24 11.91 -2.88
C GLY A 421 24.44 13.18 -2.59
N ILE A 422 23.16 13.01 -2.25
CA ILE A 422 22.28 14.10 -1.85
C ILE A 422 22.66 14.63 -0.46
N PHE A 423 22.71 15.94 -0.28
CA PHE A 423 22.92 16.53 1.04
C PHE A 423 21.59 16.97 1.64
N VAL A 424 21.23 16.33 2.74
CA VAL A 424 19.98 16.58 3.46
C VAL A 424 20.30 16.98 4.89
N GLN A 425 19.79 18.14 5.30
CA GLN A 425 19.99 18.73 6.61
C GLN A 425 18.63 19.01 7.26
N ARG A 426 18.46 18.60 8.51
CA ARG A 426 17.22 18.88 9.25
C ARG A 426 17.26 20.28 9.84
N ILE A 427 16.15 20.99 9.75
CA ILE A 427 15.96 22.33 10.31
C ILE A 427 14.86 22.27 11.37
N ASN A 428 15.11 22.88 12.54
CA ASN A 428 14.12 23.01 13.59
C ASN A 428 13.11 24.12 13.25
N PRO A 429 11.91 24.12 13.87
CA PRO A 429 10.91 25.16 13.65
C PRO A 429 11.38 26.59 13.94
N ASP A 430 12.38 26.76 14.82
CA ASP A 430 13.00 28.05 15.12
C ASP A 430 14.08 28.49 14.10
N GLY A 431 14.25 27.70 13.03
CA GLY A 431 15.26 27.92 11.99
C GLY A 431 16.66 27.43 12.35
N SER A 432 16.87 26.85 13.54
CA SER A 432 18.18 26.31 13.91
C SER A 432 18.47 24.98 13.21
N VAL A 433 19.73 24.75 12.88
CA VAL A 433 20.19 23.53 12.19
C VAL A 433 20.27 22.36 13.17
N ASN A 434 19.64 21.24 12.81
CA ASN A 434 19.61 19.99 13.57
C ASN A 434 20.40 18.88 12.85
N GLY A 435 21.59 19.23 12.35
CA GLY A 435 22.54 18.29 11.74
C GLY A 435 22.10 17.67 10.41
N ALA A 436 22.94 16.76 9.91
CA ALA A 436 22.66 15.96 8.72
C ALA A 436 21.59 14.90 9.00
N ALA A 437 20.71 14.68 8.02
CA ALA A 437 19.80 13.54 8.04
C ALA A 437 20.56 12.22 7.88
N ILE A 438 19.97 11.14 8.41
CA ILE A 438 20.44 9.77 8.20
C ILE A 438 19.70 9.22 6.99
N MET A 439 20.47 8.83 5.97
CA MET A 439 19.97 8.38 4.69
C MET A 439 20.03 6.86 4.60
N TYR A 440 19.00 6.28 3.99
CA TYR A 440 18.82 4.86 3.74
C TYR A 440 18.50 4.64 2.26
N TRP A 441 18.93 3.51 1.71
CA TRP A 441 18.61 3.09 0.33
C TRP A 441 18.74 1.58 0.19
N ASP A 442 18.05 1.01 -0.81
CA ASP A 442 18.18 -0.39 -1.21
C ASP A 442 18.04 -0.50 -2.73
N ASP A 443 19.18 -0.69 -3.40
CA ASP A 443 19.24 -0.82 -4.86
C ASP A 443 19.39 -2.28 -5.29
N SER A 444 19.10 -3.25 -4.42
CA SER A 444 19.17 -4.68 -4.75
C SER A 444 18.29 -5.08 -5.94
N ALA A 445 17.23 -4.30 -6.20
CA ALA A 445 16.34 -4.48 -7.33
C ALA A 445 16.86 -3.84 -8.63
N ILE A 446 17.84 -2.94 -8.58
CA ILE A 446 18.34 -2.23 -9.77
C ILE A 446 19.25 -3.13 -10.59
N SER A 447 19.04 -3.12 -11.91
CA SER A 447 19.90 -3.87 -12.83
C SER A 447 21.36 -3.41 -12.67
N PRO A 448 22.32 -4.33 -12.51
CA PRO A 448 23.66 -4.01 -12.00
C PRO A 448 24.48 -3.05 -12.88
N GLY A 449 24.12 -2.79 -14.14
CA GLY A 449 24.84 -1.85 -15.00
C GLY A 449 26.36 -2.11 -15.03
N VAL A 450 27.14 -1.03 -15.00
CA VAL A 450 28.61 -1.10 -14.86
C VAL A 450 28.99 -1.15 -13.37
N PRO A 451 29.75 -2.15 -12.88
CA PRO A 451 30.04 -2.30 -11.45
C PRO A 451 30.73 -1.11 -10.78
N SER A 452 31.55 -0.35 -11.50
CA SER A 452 32.23 0.85 -10.96
C SER A 452 31.32 2.06 -10.81
N GLU A 453 30.08 1.97 -11.29
CA GLU A 453 29.08 3.05 -11.29
C GLU A 453 27.87 2.70 -10.41
N GLN A 454 27.85 1.51 -9.81
CA GLN A 454 26.84 1.12 -8.82
C GLN A 454 26.96 1.97 -7.55
N SER A 455 25.89 1.98 -6.74
CA SER A 455 25.96 2.50 -5.39
C SER A 455 26.86 1.64 -4.50
N ASP A 456 27.60 2.31 -3.61
CA ASP A 456 28.48 1.66 -2.64
C ASP A 456 28.23 2.25 -1.23
N PRO A 457 27.68 1.46 -0.28
CA PRO A 457 27.15 0.10 -0.49
C PRO A 457 25.90 0.08 -1.39
N LEU A 458 25.61 -1.08 -2.00
CA LEU A 458 24.40 -1.30 -2.81
C LEU A 458 23.10 -1.26 -1.98
N ILE A 459 23.22 -1.64 -0.69
CA ILE A 459 22.13 -1.64 0.29
C ILE A 459 22.65 -0.95 1.55
N ASN A 460 21.88 -0.01 2.08
CA ASN A 460 22.17 0.66 3.35
C ASN A 460 20.89 0.81 4.18
N LEU A 461 20.56 -0.24 4.94
CA LEU A 461 19.41 -0.23 5.85
C LEU A 461 19.77 0.19 7.28
N ASP A 462 21.06 0.24 7.61
CA ASP A 462 21.57 0.69 8.91
C ASP A 462 21.61 2.23 9.02
N GLY A 463 21.59 2.91 7.88
CA GLY A 463 21.57 4.36 7.79
C GLY A 463 22.95 4.99 7.87
N ILE A 464 23.23 5.97 6.99
CA ILE A 464 24.49 6.71 6.97
C ILE A 464 24.18 8.21 6.92
N SER A 465 25.00 9.04 7.58
CA SER A 465 24.83 10.50 7.48
C SER A 465 24.93 10.97 6.04
N SER A 466 24.02 11.87 5.62
CA SER A 466 24.08 12.47 4.28
C SER A 466 25.42 13.17 4.00
N TYR A 467 26.09 13.72 5.03
CA TYR A 467 27.41 14.36 4.89
C TYR A 467 28.55 13.38 4.60
N GLU A 468 28.37 12.11 4.95
CA GLU A 468 29.34 11.05 4.68
C GLU A 468 29.02 10.36 3.35
N ASN A 469 27.78 9.90 3.20
CA ASN A 469 27.27 9.24 2.01
C ASN A 469 25.76 9.44 1.88
N GLY A 470 25.35 10.43 1.09
CA GLY A 470 23.94 10.67 0.75
C GLY A 470 23.48 9.83 -0.43
N HIS A 471 23.73 8.53 -0.44
CA HIS A 471 23.42 7.64 -1.56
C HIS A 471 24.13 8.05 -2.87
N LYS A 472 25.39 7.61 -3.00
CA LYS A 472 26.23 7.89 -4.18
C LYS A 472 26.08 6.79 -5.23
N TRP A 473 25.89 7.16 -6.49
CA TRP A 473 26.04 6.26 -7.65
C TRP A 473 26.58 7.02 -8.86
N GLY A 474 27.12 6.28 -9.82
CA GLY A 474 27.74 6.85 -11.02
C GLY A 474 29.04 7.60 -10.73
N SER A 475 29.65 8.13 -11.79
CA SER A 475 30.87 8.93 -11.68
C SER A 475 30.92 10.01 -12.77
N TYR A 476 31.65 11.09 -12.52
CA TYR A 476 31.95 12.07 -13.58
C TYR A 476 32.99 11.54 -14.58
N GLN A 477 33.66 10.41 -14.32
CA GLN A 477 34.69 9.88 -15.22
C GLN A 477 34.11 8.87 -16.23
N HIS A 478 34.48 9.02 -17.49
CA HIS A 478 34.01 8.15 -18.56
C HIS A 478 34.63 6.74 -18.45
N SER A 479 33.80 5.72 -18.30
CA SER A 479 34.20 4.31 -18.42
C SER A 479 34.62 4.04 -19.88
N THR A 480 35.91 3.81 -20.11
CA THR A 480 36.47 3.49 -21.43
C THR A 480 36.38 2.00 -21.74
N ILE A 481 35.15 1.44 -21.80
CA ILE A 481 34.97 0.01 -22.15
C ILE A 481 34.73 -0.11 -23.65
N THR A 482 35.81 -0.37 -24.41
CA THR A 482 35.80 -0.37 -25.88
C THR A 482 35.59 -1.75 -26.52
N ASN A 483 35.02 -2.75 -25.84
CA ASN A 483 34.81 -4.08 -26.44
C ASN A 483 33.77 -4.91 -25.69
N GLN A 484 32.52 -4.95 -26.16
CA GLN A 484 31.72 -6.18 -26.15
C GLN A 484 30.47 -6.09 -27.04
N SER A 485 30.30 -7.14 -27.84
CA SER A 485 29.14 -7.47 -28.65
C SER A 485 28.07 -8.16 -27.81
N VAL A 486 27.28 -7.39 -27.07
CA VAL A 486 25.98 -7.85 -26.55
C VAL A 486 24.91 -7.22 -27.43
N ASN A 487 23.98 -7.97 -28.00
CA ASN A 487 22.88 -7.38 -28.78
C ASN A 487 21.83 -6.73 -27.86
N ASN A 488 22.29 -5.79 -27.03
CA ASN A 488 21.53 -4.79 -26.26
C ASN A 488 22.48 -3.73 -25.64
N VAL A 489 23.69 -3.52 -26.19
CA VAL A 489 24.63 -2.52 -25.67
C VAL A 489 24.36 -1.12 -26.24
N ASN A 490 23.77 -0.32 -25.36
CA ASN A 490 23.65 1.13 -25.30
C ASN A 490 24.93 1.85 -25.74
N ASN A 491 24.82 2.66 -26.79
CA ASN A 491 25.90 3.42 -27.39
C ASN A 491 25.81 4.92 -27.04
N ASP A 492 26.88 5.40 -26.38
CA ASP A 492 27.28 6.80 -26.14
C ASP A 492 26.32 7.72 -25.36
N TYR A 493 26.65 7.92 -24.07
CA TYR A 493 26.10 8.87 -23.06
C TYR A 493 24.80 8.48 -22.33
N GLY A 494 24.80 8.61 -20.99
CA GLY A 494 23.63 8.42 -20.11
C GLY A 494 23.15 6.98 -19.99
N ALA A 495 22.91 6.32 -21.14
CA ALA A 495 22.22 5.05 -21.26
C ALA A 495 22.84 3.84 -20.52
N ALA A 496 24.11 3.91 -20.10
CA ALA A 496 24.82 2.85 -19.38
C ALA A 496 24.97 3.08 -17.87
N SER A 497 24.54 4.26 -17.40
CA SER A 497 24.65 4.62 -15.99
C SER A 497 23.69 3.81 -15.13
N PHE A 498 24.09 3.54 -13.88
CA PHE A 498 23.28 2.77 -12.93
C PHE A 498 21.88 3.38 -12.70
N GLY A 499 21.75 4.71 -12.75
CA GLY A 499 20.47 5.43 -12.58
C GLY A 499 19.67 5.69 -13.86
N ASN A 500 20.19 5.30 -15.04
CA ASN A 500 19.57 5.62 -16.33
C ASN A 500 18.23 4.91 -16.55
N ASN A 501 17.17 5.66 -16.86
CA ASN A 501 15.79 5.17 -16.94
C ASN A 501 15.35 4.37 -15.69
N LYS A 502 15.95 4.65 -14.53
CA LYS A 502 15.60 4.02 -13.25
C LYS A 502 14.88 5.00 -12.35
N GLY A 503 14.12 4.44 -11.42
CA GLY A 503 13.55 5.16 -10.29
C GLY A 503 14.46 4.91 -9.09
N MET A 504 15.36 5.85 -8.79
CA MET A 504 16.26 5.74 -7.64
C MET A 504 15.58 6.32 -6.42
N ASP A 505 15.47 5.56 -5.34
CA ASP A 505 14.90 6.07 -4.09
C ASP A 505 15.97 6.22 -3.02
N THR A 506 15.86 7.28 -2.26
CA THR A 506 16.66 7.50 -1.05
C THR A 506 15.72 8.03 0.00
N TRP A 507 15.76 7.50 1.21
CA TRP A 507 14.85 7.97 2.25
C TRP A 507 15.56 8.31 3.56
N SER A 508 14.85 9.07 4.37
CA SER A 508 15.24 9.46 5.71
C SER A 508 13.97 9.59 6.55
N TYR A 509 14.09 9.34 7.85
CA TYR A 509 13.04 9.62 8.82
C TYR A 509 13.67 9.98 10.16
N THR A 510 12.90 10.61 11.03
CA THR A 510 13.25 10.84 12.44
C THR A 510 12.44 9.91 13.34
N VAL A 511 13.00 9.60 14.50
CA VAL A 511 12.25 9.00 15.61
C VAL A 511 12.49 9.87 16.83
N GLN A 512 11.52 10.69 17.23
CA GLN A 512 11.71 11.65 18.34
C GLN A 512 11.47 11.03 19.72
N VAL A 513 10.44 10.19 19.86
CA VAL A 513 10.08 9.53 21.12
C VAL A 513 10.12 8.03 20.92
N GLN A 514 10.99 7.37 21.70
CA GLN A 514 11.09 5.93 21.76
C GLN A 514 10.80 5.50 23.19
N GLU A 515 9.86 4.59 23.35
CA GLU A 515 9.64 3.89 24.61
C GLU A 515 10.22 2.49 24.52
N SER A 516 10.85 2.04 25.59
CA SER A 516 11.50 0.74 25.62
C SER A 516 11.10 -0.04 26.86
N VAL A 517 10.96 -1.35 26.71
CA VAL A 517 10.73 -2.27 27.81
C VAL A 517 11.66 -3.47 27.66
N VAL A 518 12.24 -3.91 28.77
CA VAL A 518 12.96 -5.19 28.82
C VAL A 518 12.00 -6.26 29.30
N LYS A 519 11.85 -7.33 28.53
CA LYS A 519 11.07 -8.52 28.87
C LYS A 519 12.04 -9.67 29.16
N ALA A 520 11.82 -10.37 30.27
CA ALA A 520 12.46 -11.66 30.53
C ALA A 520 11.77 -12.70 29.64
N THR A 521 12.43 -13.05 28.53
CA THR A 521 11.84 -13.83 27.45
C THR A 521 12.31 -15.27 27.48
N THR A 522 11.43 -16.19 27.07
CA THR A 522 11.74 -17.62 26.93
C THR A 522 11.59 -18.06 25.48
N VAL A 523 12.60 -18.75 24.96
CA VAL A 523 12.59 -19.42 23.65
C VAL A 523 12.95 -20.87 23.88
N GLU A 524 12.01 -21.76 23.55
CA GLU A 524 12.18 -23.19 23.70
C GLU A 524 12.05 -23.87 22.35
N ILE A 525 13.03 -24.72 22.03
CA ILE A 525 13.11 -25.50 20.80
C ILE A 525 13.16 -26.99 21.16
N ALA A 526 12.12 -27.74 20.84
CA ALA A 526 12.03 -29.18 21.01
C ALA A 526 11.82 -29.84 19.64
N ASP A 527 12.76 -30.67 19.20
CA ASP A 527 12.73 -31.40 17.92
C ASP A 527 12.31 -32.84 18.21
N LEU A 528 10.99 -33.07 18.21
CA LEU A 528 10.40 -34.33 18.67
C LEU A 528 10.17 -35.27 17.48
N LYS A 529 10.75 -36.46 17.49
CA LYS A 529 10.65 -37.37 16.34
C LYS A 529 10.24 -38.79 16.68
N ILE A 530 9.57 -39.43 15.73
CA ILE A 530 9.38 -40.89 15.71
C ILE A 530 10.56 -41.50 14.97
N VAL A 531 11.42 -42.21 15.70
CA VAL A 531 12.65 -42.80 15.15
C VAL A 531 12.37 -44.11 14.41
N SER A 532 11.48 -44.95 14.93
CA SER A 532 11.10 -46.22 14.29
C SER A 532 9.77 -46.77 14.80
N ILE A 533 9.14 -47.60 13.96
CA ILE A 533 8.03 -48.51 14.28
C ILE A 533 8.43 -49.90 13.76
N GLU A 534 8.78 -50.82 14.65
CA GLU A 534 9.30 -52.15 14.28
C GLU A 534 8.37 -53.28 14.75
N PRO A 535 7.76 -54.06 13.84
CA PRO A 535 7.03 -55.28 14.18
C PRO A 535 7.98 -56.47 14.39
N ASP A 536 7.60 -57.43 15.25
CA ASP A 536 8.36 -58.66 15.47
C ASP A 536 8.13 -59.75 14.40
N LYS A 537 7.19 -59.53 13.47
CA LYS A 537 6.78 -60.45 12.39
C LYS A 537 6.40 -59.68 11.13
N THR A 538 6.63 -60.28 9.96
CA THR A 538 6.23 -59.75 8.65
C THR A 538 5.05 -60.50 8.03
N GLU A 539 4.77 -61.72 8.52
CA GLU A 539 3.60 -62.50 8.15
C GLU A 539 2.97 -63.05 9.44
N ILE A 540 1.64 -63.03 9.50
CA ILE A 540 0.88 -63.55 10.63
C ILE A 540 -0.32 -64.36 10.15
N GLU A 541 -0.82 -65.26 10.99
CA GLU A 541 -2.12 -65.90 10.82
C GLU A 541 -3.14 -65.34 11.83
N LEU A 542 -4.42 -65.69 11.68
CA LEU A 542 -5.45 -65.35 12.65
C LEU A 542 -5.07 -65.80 14.06
N ASP A 543 -5.49 -65.02 15.05
CA ASP A 543 -5.22 -65.23 16.48
C ASP A 543 -3.74 -65.18 16.89
N GLU A 544 -2.85 -64.83 15.97
CA GLU A 544 -1.44 -64.64 16.28
C GLU A 544 -1.19 -63.27 16.91
N ILE A 545 -0.36 -63.22 17.96
CA ILE A 545 0.06 -61.96 18.61
C ILE A 545 1.23 -61.38 17.82
N ILE A 546 1.14 -60.08 17.52
CA ILE A 546 2.21 -59.25 16.96
C ILE A 546 2.63 -58.16 17.95
N THR A 547 3.92 -57.87 18.04
CA THR A 547 4.49 -56.86 18.93
C THR A 547 5.13 -55.74 18.11
N TYR A 548 4.69 -54.50 18.32
CA TYR A 548 5.30 -53.29 17.76
C TYR A 548 6.18 -52.60 18.81
N THR A 549 7.40 -52.22 18.41
CA THR A 549 8.31 -51.39 19.19
C THR A 549 8.41 -50.00 18.55
N VAL A 550 8.00 -48.95 19.25
CA VAL A 550 7.99 -47.56 18.77
C VAL A 550 8.98 -46.72 19.57
N VAL A 551 9.88 -46.01 18.89
CA VAL A 551 10.90 -45.17 19.54
C VAL A 551 10.61 -43.69 19.27
N VAL A 552 10.47 -42.91 20.34
CA VAL A 552 10.29 -41.45 20.32
C VAL A 552 11.54 -40.79 20.89
N LEU A 553 12.04 -39.72 20.26
CA LEU A 553 13.25 -39.00 20.67
C LEU A 553 12.99 -37.48 20.69
N ASN A 554 13.57 -36.76 21.67
CA ASN A 554 13.72 -35.31 21.60
C ASN A 554 15.18 -35.00 21.22
N ASP A 555 15.41 -34.54 20.00
CA ASP A 555 16.72 -34.17 19.46
C ASP A 555 16.99 -32.65 19.59
N GLY A 556 16.04 -31.92 20.17
CA GLY A 556 16.10 -30.46 20.31
C GLY A 556 16.86 -30.04 21.56
N PRO A 557 17.33 -28.77 21.61
CA PRO A 557 18.12 -28.26 22.73
C PRO A 557 17.32 -28.10 24.03
N SER A 558 15.99 -28.17 23.99
CA SER A 558 15.10 -27.85 25.12
C SER A 558 14.33 -29.05 25.64
N ASP A 559 14.05 -29.06 26.94
CA ASP A 559 13.23 -30.09 27.56
C ASP A 559 11.75 -29.94 27.18
N ALA A 560 11.15 -30.98 26.58
CA ALA A 560 9.74 -30.97 26.20
C ALA A 560 8.87 -31.55 27.32
N SER A 561 8.11 -30.70 28.01
CA SER A 561 7.18 -31.13 29.06
C SER A 561 5.73 -31.05 28.59
N ASN A 562 4.92 -32.07 28.88
CA ASN A 562 3.53 -32.24 28.43
C ASN A 562 3.33 -32.32 26.92
N SER A 563 4.28 -32.92 26.20
CA SER A 563 4.10 -33.30 24.79
C SER A 563 3.06 -34.42 24.65
N THR A 564 2.37 -34.48 23.51
CA THR A 564 1.41 -35.54 23.24
C THR A 564 2.02 -36.64 22.37
N PHE A 565 1.64 -37.90 22.62
CA PHE A 565 2.04 -39.07 21.84
C PHE A 565 0.79 -39.84 21.38
N SER A 566 0.81 -40.37 20.16
CA SER A 566 -0.27 -41.19 19.57
C SER A 566 0.26 -42.41 18.81
N PHE A 567 -0.52 -43.49 18.78
CA PHE A 567 -0.30 -44.70 17.98
C PHE A 567 -1.63 -45.33 17.54
N SER A 568 -1.74 -45.85 16.32
CA SER A 568 -2.97 -46.52 15.81
C SER A 568 -2.71 -47.65 14.81
N LEU A 569 -3.61 -48.65 14.81
CA LEU A 569 -3.69 -49.78 13.87
C LEU A 569 -5.05 -49.83 13.14
N PRO A 570 -5.22 -50.63 12.07
CA PRO A 570 -6.48 -50.76 11.35
C PRO A 570 -7.57 -51.47 12.16
N GLU A 571 -8.82 -51.43 11.67
CA GLU A 571 -9.95 -52.13 12.29
C GLU A 571 -9.72 -53.66 12.31
N GLY A 572 -10.27 -54.36 13.31
CA GLY A 572 -10.06 -55.81 13.50
C GLY A 572 -8.83 -56.17 14.34
N PHE A 573 -7.97 -55.18 14.62
CA PHE A 573 -6.88 -55.30 15.59
C PHE A 573 -7.32 -54.82 16.98
N SER A 574 -6.82 -55.51 18.00
CA SER A 574 -6.95 -55.07 19.39
C SER A 574 -5.59 -54.95 20.04
N ILE A 575 -5.27 -53.79 20.63
CA ILE A 575 -4.06 -53.57 21.42
C ILE A 575 -4.31 -54.06 22.83
N ASN A 576 -3.69 -55.20 23.18
CA ASN A 576 -3.94 -55.88 24.45
C ASN A 576 -3.13 -55.30 25.60
N THR A 577 -1.88 -54.90 25.35
CA THR A 577 -0.99 -54.36 26.38
C THR A 577 -0.06 -53.31 25.80
N VAL A 578 0.11 -52.21 26.55
CA VAL A 578 1.12 -51.18 26.29
C VAL A 578 2.08 -51.16 27.47
N SER A 579 3.37 -51.25 27.19
CA SER A 579 4.44 -51.02 28.18
C SER A 579 5.45 -50.04 27.62
N HIS A 580 6.20 -49.37 28.48
CA HIS A 580 7.20 -48.40 28.04
C HIS A 580 8.48 -48.55 28.84
N SER A 581 9.58 -48.13 28.23
CA SER A 581 10.87 -47.92 28.89
C SER A 581 11.46 -46.61 28.38
N SER A 582 12.37 -46.00 29.14
CA SER A 582 12.95 -44.71 28.77
C SER A 582 14.42 -44.65 29.15
N SER A 583 15.19 -43.85 28.42
CA SER A 583 16.52 -43.44 28.86
C SER A 583 16.44 -42.45 30.02
N CYS A 584 15.60 -41.42 29.91
CA CYS A 584 15.42 -40.36 30.91
C CYS A 584 14.11 -39.57 30.81
N GLY A 585 13.20 -39.91 29.90
CA GLY A 585 11.85 -39.36 29.81
C GLY A 585 10.85 -40.07 30.73
N THR A 586 9.67 -39.49 30.86
CA THR A 586 8.58 -40.04 31.69
C THR A 586 7.25 -39.99 30.96
N VAL A 587 6.45 -41.03 31.11
CA VAL A 587 5.06 -41.07 30.62
C VAL A 587 4.13 -40.61 31.74
N HIS A 588 3.32 -39.58 31.48
CA HIS A 588 2.42 -39.03 32.48
C HIS A 588 1.04 -39.70 32.42
N SER A 589 0.47 -39.85 31.22
CA SER A 589 -0.79 -40.57 31.00
C SER A 589 -0.77 -41.33 29.68
N LEU A 590 -1.38 -42.51 29.64
CA LEU A 590 -1.72 -43.23 28.41
C LEU A 590 -3.18 -43.67 28.49
N ASN A 591 -3.87 -43.55 27.37
CA ASN A 591 -5.23 -44.03 27.17
C ASN A 591 -5.22 -44.98 25.96
N THR A 592 -5.79 -46.16 26.10
CA THR A 592 -5.85 -47.18 25.04
C THR A 592 -7.30 -47.41 24.65
N VAL A 593 -7.60 -47.29 23.36
CA VAL A 593 -8.95 -47.43 22.80
C VAL A 593 -8.90 -48.44 21.66
N VAL A 594 -9.32 -49.69 21.92
CA VAL A 594 -9.38 -50.83 20.97
C VAL A 594 -8.10 -51.01 20.11
N ASN A 595 -7.92 -50.23 19.05
CA ASN A 595 -6.83 -50.23 18.08
C ASN A 595 -5.89 -49.00 18.15
N SER A 596 -6.07 -48.07 19.11
CA SER A 596 -5.21 -46.88 19.27
C SER A 596 -4.75 -46.62 20.72
N VAL A 597 -3.69 -45.80 20.86
CA VAL A 597 -3.12 -45.35 22.13
C VAL A 597 -2.76 -43.87 22.03
N ASP A 598 -3.22 -43.05 22.97
CA ASP A 598 -2.88 -41.62 23.06
C ASP A 598 -2.44 -41.24 24.48
N GLY A 599 -1.56 -40.26 24.63
CA GLY A 599 -1.04 -39.89 25.94
C GLY A 599 -0.24 -38.60 26.03
N THR A 600 0.16 -38.27 27.25
CA THR A 600 1.06 -37.14 27.55
C THR A 600 2.39 -37.64 28.10
N ILE A 601 3.48 -37.07 27.59
CA ILE A 601 4.86 -37.45 27.91
C ILE A 601 5.67 -36.21 28.29
N ASN A 602 6.69 -36.43 29.12
CA ASN A 602 7.79 -35.48 29.31
C ASN A 602 9.06 -36.09 28.75
N LEU A 603 9.68 -35.41 27.81
CA LEU A 603 10.86 -35.87 27.09
C LEU A 603 11.95 -34.79 27.16
N PRO A 604 12.85 -34.86 28.17
CA PRO A 604 13.98 -33.94 28.26
C PRO A 604 14.90 -34.03 27.02
N ASN A 605 15.70 -32.99 26.78
CA ASN A 605 16.65 -32.94 25.67
C ASN A 605 17.54 -34.20 25.64
N GLY A 606 17.60 -34.86 24.48
CA GLY A 606 18.41 -36.05 24.24
C GLY A 606 17.82 -37.34 24.79
N CYS A 607 16.64 -37.30 25.43
CA CYS A 607 15.98 -38.48 25.96
C CYS A 607 15.10 -39.17 24.92
N SER A 608 14.98 -40.50 25.03
CA SER A 608 14.08 -41.31 24.23
C SER A 608 13.11 -42.12 25.08
N LEU A 609 11.93 -42.35 24.53
CA LEU A 609 10.89 -43.24 25.05
C LEU A 609 10.68 -44.38 24.07
N ILE A 610 10.65 -45.60 24.58
CA ILE A 610 10.39 -46.82 23.80
C ILE A 610 9.05 -47.38 24.28
N PHE A 611 8.06 -47.41 23.40
CA PHE A 611 6.77 -48.05 23.63
C PHE A 611 6.76 -49.45 23.01
N ILE A 612 6.30 -50.44 23.77
CA ILE A 612 6.11 -51.82 23.33
C ILE A 612 4.61 -52.12 23.37
N LEU A 613 4.01 -52.32 22.20
CA LEU A 613 2.59 -52.54 22.01
C LEU A 613 2.34 -53.95 21.48
N LYS A 614 1.54 -54.75 22.19
CA LYS A 614 1.12 -56.08 21.72
C LYS A 614 -0.29 -56.02 21.18
N ALA A 615 -0.46 -56.40 19.93
CA ALA A 615 -1.74 -56.44 19.24
C ALA A 615 -2.07 -57.86 18.76
N LYS A 616 -3.36 -58.12 18.57
CA LYS A 616 -3.87 -59.40 18.06
C LYS A 616 -4.93 -59.16 16.99
N ALA A 617 -4.84 -59.93 15.91
CA ALA A 617 -5.80 -59.98 14.82
C ALA A 617 -6.87 -61.04 15.17
N ASN A 618 -8.08 -60.59 15.55
CA ASN A 618 -9.15 -61.46 16.07
C ASN A 618 -10.33 -61.50 15.09
N ASP A 619 -11.21 -60.51 15.21
CA ASP A 619 -12.41 -60.35 14.38
C ASP A 619 -12.05 -59.53 13.15
N VAL A 620 -11.09 -60.03 12.38
CA VAL A 620 -10.52 -59.34 11.22
C VAL A 620 -11.55 -59.32 10.09
N PRO A 621 -12.02 -58.13 9.65
CA PRO A 621 -12.88 -58.04 8.47
C PRO A 621 -12.14 -58.58 7.25
N ASP A 622 -12.86 -59.21 6.31
CA ASP A 622 -12.27 -59.79 5.09
C ASP A 622 -11.37 -58.79 4.32
N ALA A 623 -11.67 -57.49 4.38
CA ALA A 623 -10.90 -56.41 3.75
C ALA A 623 -9.52 -56.13 4.39
N THR A 624 -9.27 -56.67 5.58
CA THR A 624 -8.04 -56.42 6.37
C THR A 624 -7.01 -57.56 6.18
N TYR A 625 -7.35 -58.65 5.48
CA TYR A 625 -6.36 -59.65 5.05
C TYR A 625 -5.49 -59.05 3.95
N GLY A 626 -4.17 -59.05 4.17
CA GLY A 626 -3.21 -58.32 3.34
C GLY A 626 -2.28 -57.47 4.20
N ILE A 627 -1.90 -56.28 3.72
CA ILE A 627 -0.99 -55.35 4.39
C ILE A 627 -1.66 -54.67 5.60
N VAL A 628 -0.94 -54.53 6.71
CA VAL A 628 -1.41 -53.87 7.95
C VAL A 628 -0.65 -52.55 8.20
N ASP A 629 -1.36 -51.43 8.22
CA ASP A 629 -0.77 -50.09 8.43
C ASP A 629 -0.73 -49.69 9.91
N ALA A 630 0.46 -49.38 10.44
CA ALA A 630 0.66 -48.83 11.79
C ALA A 630 1.17 -47.39 11.75
N LEU A 631 0.55 -46.49 12.52
CA LEU A 631 0.90 -45.06 12.57
C LEU A 631 1.31 -44.64 14.00
N ALA A 632 2.38 -43.86 14.15
CA ALA A 632 2.73 -43.19 15.41
C ALA A 632 3.01 -41.70 15.21
N GLY A 633 2.72 -40.86 16.22
CA GLY A 633 2.94 -39.41 16.18
C GLY A 633 3.34 -38.80 17.53
N VAL A 634 4.05 -37.65 17.51
CA VAL A 634 4.43 -36.86 18.70
C VAL A 634 4.31 -35.35 18.44
N VAL A 635 3.75 -34.57 19.38
CA VAL A 635 3.57 -33.11 19.22
C VAL A 635 4.23 -32.32 20.35
N ARG A 636 4.80 -31.17 20.00
CA ARG A 636 5.44 -30.20 20.90
C ARG A 636 4.50 -29.63 21.97
N PRO A 637 5.05 -29.09 23.08
CA PRO A 637 4.28 -28.31 24.05
C PRO A 637 3.83 -26.95 23.51
N ARG A 638 2.99 -26.28 24.32
CA ARG A 638 2.50 -24.93 24.04
C ARG A 638 3.64 -23.91 23.97
N ASP A 639 3.61 -23.04 22.96
CA ASP A 639 4.56 -21.98 22.65
C ASP A 639 6.02 -22.41 22.43
N PHE A 640 6.27 -23.71 22.22
CA PHE A 640 7.57 -24.23 21.81
C PHE A 640 7.71 -24.17 20.29
N THR A 641 8.95 -24.15 19.80
CA THR A 641 9.26 -24.39 18.39
C THR A 641 9.70 -25.84 18.22
N ASP A 642 8.98 -26.59 17.38
CA ASP A 642 9.51 -27.78 16.71
C ASP A 642 9.91 -27.37 15.27
N PRO A 643 11.19 -27.50 14.88
CA PRO A 643 11.68 -26.97 13.61
C PRO A 643 10.94 -27.49 12.36
N ASP A 644 10.41 -28.71 12.39
CA ASP A 644 9.70 -29.32 11.26
C ASP A 644 8.23 -29.71 11.53
N ALA A 645 7.76 -29.56 12.78
CA ALA A 645 6.35 -29.70 13.16
C ALA A 645 5.81 -28.56 14.05
N THR A 646 5.92 -27.32 13.55
CA THR A 646 5.21 -26.15 14.11
C THR A 646 4.29 -25.57 13.06
N SER A 647 2.98 -25.62 13.31
CA SER A 647 1.96 -25.06 12.43
C SER A 647 2.14 -23.55 12.21
N ASN A 648 1.83 -23.07 11.00
CA ASN A 648 1.76 -21.64 10.66
C ASN A 648 0.41 -21.00 11.01
N ASN A 649 -0.55 -21.76 11.56
CA ASN A 649 -1.87 -21.24 11.92
C ASN A 649 -1.79 -20.36 13.18
N THR A 650 -1.65 -19.04 12.98
CA THR A 650 -1.51 -18.05 14.05
C THR A 650 -2.74 -17.86 14.95
N ASP A 651 -3.90 -18.40 14.55
CA ASP A 651 -5.16 -18.29 15.30
C ASP A 651 -5.34 -19.42 16.33
N ALA A 652 -4.64 -20.55 16.14
CA ALA A 652 -4.72 -21.69 17.05
C ALA A 652 -4.06 -21.38 18.40
N THR A 653 -4.85 -21.44 19.47
CA THR A 653 -4.44 -21.09 20.85
C THR A 653 -3.75 -22.23 21.63
N SER A 654 -3.58 -23.39 20.98
CA SER A 654 -2.86 -24.58 21.46
C SER A 654 -2.31 -25.39 20.28
N PRO A 655 -1.34 -26.29 20.49
CA PRO A 655 -0.88 -27.23 19.47
C PRO A 655 -2.02 -28.13 18.98
N GLY A 656 -2.06 -28.40 17.68
CA GLY A 656 -3.03 -29.29 17.04
C GLY A 656 -2.66 -30.78 17.12
N THR A 657 -3.27 -31.58 16.25
CA THR A 657 -2.85 -32.97 15.99
C THR A 657 -1.51 -33.01 15.27
N VAL A 658 -0.86 -34.18 15.26
CA VAL A 658 0.40 -34.36 14.51
C VAL A 658 0.25 -34.01 13.02
N PHE A 659 -0.93 -34.23 12.42
CA PHE A 659 -1.21 -33.86 11.04
C PHE A 659 -1.37 -32.35 10.81
N GLU A 660 -1.86 -31.62 11.82
CA GLU A 660 -2.06 -30.16 11.73
C GLU A 660 -0.76 -29.39 11.98
N GLU A 661 0.14 -29.95 12.80
CA GLU A 661 1.44 -29.35 13.09
C GLU A 661 2.50 -29.72 12.04
N CYS A 662 2.40 -30.88 11.40
CA CYS A 662 3.29 -31.30 10.31
C CYS A 662 2.90 -30.69 8.95
N MET A 663 3.61 -29.65 8.51
CA MET A 663 3.37 -28.98 7.22
C MET A 663 4.23 -29.53 6.07
N GLY A 664 4.37 -30.85 5.95
CA GLY A 664 5.15 -31.51 4.89
C GLY A 664 5.95 -32.72 5.38
N ASN A 665 7.23 -32.82 5.00
CA ASN A 665 8.16 -33.83 5.50
C ASN A 665 8.61 -33.49 6.94
N CYS A 666 7.77 -33.77 7.93
CA CYS A 666 8.13 -33.70 9.35
C CYS A 666 8.66 -35.05 9.84
N ASN A 667 9.40 -35.05 10.94
CA ASN A 667 9.90 -36.28 11.56
C ASN A 667 9.04 -36.76 12.75
N ASN A 668 8.02 -35.97 13.11
CA ASN A 668 7.10 -36.19 14.22
C ASN A 668 6.09 -37.33 14.00
N MET A 669 6.04 -37.94 12.82
CA MET A 669 5.08 -38.99 12.47
C MET A 669 5.71 -40.06 11.56
N MET A 670 5.32 -41.33 11.73
CA MET A 670 5.81 -42.45 10.91
C MET A 670 4.73 -43.50 10.65
N TRP A 671 4.78 -44.11 9.46
CA TRP A 671 3.97 -45.28 9.08
C TRP A 671 4.85 -46.54 8.98
N ASN A 672 4.32 -47.71 9.34
CA ASN A 672 4.88 -49.03 9.01
C ASN A 672 3.83 -49.88 8.27
N THR A 673 4.24 -50.55 7.19
CA THR A 673 3.37 -51.35 6.31
C THR A 673 3.95 -52.75 6.00
N ASP A 674 4.79 -53.29 6.88
CA ASP A 674 5.61 -54.49 6.59
C ASP A 674 4.93 -55.83 6.93
N VAL A 675 3.72 -55.80 7.48
CA VAL A 675 3.04 -56.99 8.04
C VAL A 675 1.93 -57.48 7.10
N PHE A 676 1.88 -58.79 6.82
CA PHE A 676 0.90 -59.46 5.95
C PHE A 676 0.12 -60.61 6.64
N LEU A 677 -1.14 -60.90 6.30
CA LEU A 677 -2.01 -61.93 6.95
C LEU A 677 -2.44 -63.09 5.97
N LEU A 678 -2.26 -64.41 6.30
CA LEU A 678 -2.33 -65.63 5.39
C LEU A 678 -3.60 -66.58 5.45
N GLU A 679 -3.75 -67.57 4.51
CA GLU A 679 -4.85 -68.60 4.36
C GLU A 679 -4.40 -70.15 4.39
N PRO A 680 -5.28 -71.20 4.63
CA PRO A 680 -4.93 -72.67 4.85
C PRO A 680 -4.98 -73.74 3.67
N TYR A 681 -4.32 -74.93 3.77
CA TYR A 681 -3.92 -75.81 2.60
C TYR A 681 -4.86 -76.90 1.97
N HIS A 682 -5.72 -77.64 2.70
CA HIS A 682 -6.40 -78.87 2.16
C HIS A 682 -7.63 -78.65 1.27
N GLU A 683 -8.01 -77.40 1.03
CA GLU A 683 -9.03 -77.02 0.07
C GLU A 683 -8.37 -76.39 -1.16
N ARG A 684 -8.06 -77.13 -2.25
CA ARG A 684 -7.54 -76.59 -3.55
C ARG A 684 -8.15 -77.38 -4.76
N GLY A 685 -8.69 -76.76 -5.85
CA GLY A 685 -9.53 -77.39 -6.94
C GLY A 685 -9.06 -77.32 -8.45
N GLN A 686 -9.83 -77.80 -9.49
CA GLN A 686 -9.52 -77.82 -10.98
C GLN A 686 -10.73 -77.55 -11.98
N LEU A 687 -10.56 -77.01 -13.23
CA LEU A 687 -11.65 -76.61 -14.21
C LEU A 687 -11.31 -76.77 -15.75
N GLN A 688 -12.30 -76.70 -16.69
CA GLN A 688 -12.19 -76.66 -18.19
C GLN A 688 -13.22 -75.70 -18.93
N LEU A 689 -12.95 -75.09 -20.13
CA LEU A 689 -13.83 -74.07 -20.83
C LEU A 689 -13.97 -74.12 -22.42
N LEU A 690 -15.14 -73.77 -23.02
CA LEU A 690 -15.48 -73.70 -24.49
C LEU A 690 -16.28 -72.43 -24.90
N LYS A 691 -16.17 -71.85 -26.14
CA LYS A 691 -16.80 -70.55 -26.58
C LYS A 691 -17.29 -70.40 -28.08
N THR A 692 -18.39 -69.64 -28.38
CA THR A 692 -18.96 -69.30 -29.75
C THR A 692 -19.62 -67.88 -29.86
N VAL A 693 -20.02 -67.29 -31.04
CA VAL A 693 -20.53 -65.87 -31.21
C VAL A 693 -21.65 -65.58 -32.29
N LYS A 694 -22.46 -64.50 -32.13
CA LYS A 694 -23.37 -63.85 -33.16
C LYS A 694 -23.60 -62.32 -32.90
N HIS A 695 -24.01 -61.49 -33.89
CA HIS A 695 -24.33 -60.03 -33.72
C HIS A 695 -25.80 -59.75 -33.32
N ILE A 696 -26.02 -58.71 -32.53
CA ILE A 696 -27.29 -58.19 -32.04
C ILE A 696 -27.36 -56.68 -32.31
N ASP A 697 -28.02 -56.34 -33.42
CA ASP A 697 -28.39 -54.98 -33.81
C ASP A 697 -29.50 -54.46 -32.89
N SER A 698 -29.14 -53.58 -31.96
CA SER A 698 -30.00 -53.20 -30.84
C SER A 698 -30.69 -51.85 -31.05
N ASP A 699 -30.00 -50.91 -31.68
CA ASP A 699 -30.53 -49.59 -32.00
C ASP A 699 -31.23 -49.54 -33.37
N HIS A 700 -31.22 -50.68 -34.07
CA HIS A 700 -31.77 -50.83 -35.41
C HIS A 700 -31.09 -49.90 -36.42
N SER A 701 -29.84 -49.46 -36.16
CA SER A 701 -29.02 -48.70 -37.10
C SER A 701 -28.57 -49.55 -38.29
N GLY A 702 -28.62 -50.87 -38.17
CA GLY A 702 -28.17 -51.80 -39.21
C GLY A 702 -26.65 -51.86 -39.40
N PHE A 703 -25.87 -51.13 -38.58
CA PHE A 703 -24.42 -51.05 -38.63
C PHE A 703 -23.80 -51.65 -37.38
N GLN A 704 -22.71 -52.42 -37.54
CA GLN A 704 -21.95 -52.97 -36.42
C GLN A 704 -21.09 -51.87 -35.78
N GLU A 705 -21.77 -50.92 -35.14
CA GLU A 705 -21.14 -49.74 -34.56
C GLU A 705 -20.41 -50.10 -33.28
N VAL A 706 -19.50 -49.20 -32.88
CA VAL A 706 -19.04 -49.21 -31.50
C VAL A 706 -20.28 -49.22 -30.63
N ASP A 707 -20.28 -50.02 -29.57
CA ASP A 707 -21.37 -50.16 -28.63
C ASP A 707 -22.54 -51.07 -29.00
N GLU A 708 -22.57 -51.63 -30.21
CA GLU A 708 -23.49 -52.73 -30.53
C GLU A 708 -23.01 -54.08 -29.97
N GLU A 709 -23.92 -55.05 -29.79
CA GLU A 709 -23.59 -56.29 -29.07
C GLU A 709 -23.30 -57.49 -29.97
N LEU A 710 -22.27 -58.26 -29.64
CA LEU A 710 -22.08 -59.64 -30.07
C LEU A 710 -22.38 -60.59 -28.91
N GLU A 711 -23.31 -61.53 -29.05
CA GLU A 711 -23.60 -62.53 -28.03
C GLU A 711 -22.68 -63.75 -28.19
N TYR A 712 -21.80 -63.93 -27.20
CA TYR A 712 -20.95 -65.10 -27.03
C TYR A 712 -21.58 -66.15 -26.11
N SER A 713 -21.33 -67.43 -26.36
CA SER A 713 -21.82 -68.55 -25.52
C SER A 713 -20.65 -69.40 -25.00
N PHE A 714 -20.66 -69.73 -23.71
CA PHE A 714 -19.61 -70.40 -22.93
C PHE A 714 -20.09 -71.72 -22.30
N THR A 715 -19.21 -72.72 -22.23
CA THR A 715 -19.46 -73.97 -21.48
C THR A 715 -18.28 -74.33 -20.58
N ILE A 716 -18.50 -74.60 -19.28
CA ILE A 716 -17.49 -74.88 -18.24
C ILE A 716 -17.67 -76.29 -17.65
N ARG A 717 -16.58 -77.00 -17.31
CA ARG A 717 -16.56 -78.32 -16.63
C ARG A 717 -15.63 -78.35 -15.39
N ASN A 718 -16.00 -79.00 -14.27
CA ASN A 718 -15.07 -79.31 -13.16
C ASN A 718 -14.46 -80.72 -13.33
N SER A 719 -13.13 -80.79 -13.44
CA SER A 719 -12.38 -82.03 -13.64
C SER A 719 -11.60 -82.51 -12.39
N GLY A 720 -11.69 -81.79 -11.25
CA GLY A 720 -10.97 -82.07 -10.00
C GLY A 720 -11.81 -82.72 -8.89
N MET A 721 -11.16 -83.04 -7.76
CA MET A 721 -11.72 -83.88 -6.67
C MET A 721 -12.43 -83.13 -5.53
N VAL A 722 -12.34 -81.80 -5.46
CA VAL A 722 -13.08 -80.96 -4.50
C VAL A 722 -14.03 -80.05 -5.24
N PRO A 723 -15.19 -79.73 -4.65
CA PRO A 723 -16.12 -78.82 -5.30
C PRO A 723 -15.47 -77.46 -5.50
N VAL A 724 -15.68 -76.88 -6.68
CA VAL A 724 -15.24 -75.53 -7.00
C VAL A 724 -16.48 -74.64 -6.96
N THR A 725 -16.53 -73.79 -5.95
CA THR A 725 -17.49 -72.69 -5.73
C THR A 725 -17.01 -71.44 -6.45
N ASP A 726 -17.82 -70.38 -6.45
CA ASP A 726 -17.45 -69.05 -6.97
C ASP A 726 -16.85 -69.11 -8.38
N ILE A 727 -17.33 -70.03 -9.22
CA ILE A 727 -16.87 -70.18 -10.60
C ILE A 727 -17.31 -68.97 -11.40
N PHE A 728 -16.40 -68.41 -12.19
CA PHE A 728 -16.64 -67.34 -13.13
C PHE A 728 -15.68 -67.40 -14.31
N VAL A 729 -16.01 -66.78 -15.43
CA VAL A 729 -15.15 -66.68 -16.62
C VAL A 729 -14.64 -65.27 -16.79
N GLN A 730 -13.34 -65.10 -16.89
CA GLN A 730 -12.67 -63.87 -17.30
C GLN A 730 -12.41 -63.91 -18.80
N ASP A 731 -12.99 -63.00 -19.53
CA ASP A 731 -12.87 -62.99 -20.97
C ASP A 731 -12.19 -61.69 -21.39
N PRO A 732 -10.94 -61.72 -21.89
CA PRO A 732 -10.21 -60.50 -22.20
C PRO A 732 -11.00 -59.50 -23.07
N LEU A 733 -11.92 -59.99 -23.92
CA LEU A 733 -12.74 -59.14 -24.77
C LEU A 733 -14.09 -58.76 -24.13
N LEU A 734 -14.77 -59.64 -23.37
CA LEU A 734 -16.00 -59.28 -22.62
C LEU A 734 -15.71 -58.50 -21.32
N GLY A 735 -14.53 -57.89 -21.29
CA GLY A 735 -13.88 -57.42 -20.09
C GLY A 735 -13.42 -58.59 -19.22
N ASN A 736 -12.33 -58.39 -18.48
CA ASN A 736 -11.92 -59.25 -17.35
C ASN A 736 -12.98 -59.34 -16.22
N THR A 737 -14.24 -59.03 -16.52
CA THR A 737 -15.41 -59.29 -15.70
C THR A 737 -15.54 -60.78 -15.49
N SER A 738 -15.81 -61.13 -14.25
CA SER A 738 -16.02 -62.49 -13.79
C SER A 738 -17.42 -62.91 -14.24
N LEU A 739 -17.55 -63.34 -15.49
CA LEU A 739 -18.81 -63.79 -16.06
C LEU A 739 -19.31 -65.01 -15.29
N VAL A 740 -20.38 -64.81 -14.53
CA VAL A 740 -20.88 -65.79 -13.57
C VAL A 740 -21.85 -66.74 -14.27
N PRO A 741 -21.55 -68.04 -14.40
CA PRO A 741 -22.49 -69.01 -14.93
C PRO A 741 -23.71 -69.15 -14.00
N PRO A 742 -24.88 -69.59 -14.52
CA PRO A 742 -26.08 -69.87 -13.74
C PRO A 742 -25.86 -70.87 -12.60
N LYS A 743 -24.83 -71.72 -12.74
CA LYS A 743 -24.35 -72.63 -11.71
C LYS A 743 -22.88 -72.34 -11.44
N THR A 744 -22.61 -71.67 -10.32
CA THR A 744 -21.27 -71.23 -9.88
C THR A 744 -20.56 -72.24 -8.99
N PHE A 745 -21.18 -73.39 -8.81
CA PHE A 745 -20.68 -74.51 -8.03
C PHE A 745 -20.75 -75.75 -8.90
N LEU A 746 -19.62 -76.40 -9.09
CA LEU A 746 -19.55 -77.66 -9.81
C LEU A 746 -18.94 -78.71 -8.89
N ASP A 747 -19.71 -79.78 -8.66
CA ASP A 747 -19.18 -81.02 -8.10
C ASP A 747 -18.30 -81.74 -9.14
N GLU A 748 -17.60 -82.77 -8.71
CA GLU A 748 -16.71 -83.55 -9.58
C GLU A 748 -17.43 -84.04 -10.86
N GLY A 749 -16.95 -83.60 -12.01
CA GLY A 749 -17.45 -84.01 -13.34
C GLY A 749 -18.63 -83.22 -13.90
N GLU A 750 -19.15 -82.20 -13.21
CA GLU A 750 -20.30 -81.43 -13.68
C GLU A 750 -19.96 -80.31 -14.69
N GLU A 751 -20.96 -79.91 -15.50
CA GLU A 751 -20.87 -78.84 -16.51
C GLU A 751 -21.97 -77.77 -16.39
N VAL A 752 -21.67 -76.56 -16.90
CA VAL A 752 -22.64 -75.46 -17.04
C VAL A 752 -22.41 -74.65 -18.32
N VAL A 753 -23.50 -74.25 -18.99
CA VAL A 753 -23.50 -73.43 -20.21
C VAL A 753 -24.18 -72.09 -19.92
N PHE A 754 -23.66 -71.00 -20.48
CA PHE A 754 -24.28 -69.67 -20.42
C PHE A 754 -23.74 -68.72 -21.49
N SER A 755 -24.43 -67.63 -21.75
CA SER A 755 -24.00 -66.63 -22.74
C SER A 755 -23.70 -65.29 -22.09
N ALA A 756 -22.79 -64.53 -22.70
CA ALA A 756 -22.49 -63.17 -22.35
C ALA A 756 -22.26 -62.34 -23.61
N ARG A 757 -22.46 -61.04 -23.52
CA ARG A 757 -22.46 -60.15 -24.69
C ARG A 757 -21.23 -59.26 -24.67
N TYR A 758 -20.61 -59.13 -25.82
CA TYR A 758 -19.52 -58.22 -26.10
C TYR A 758 -20.09 -56.97 -26.71
N LYS A 759 -19.56 -55.83 -26.32
CA LYS A 759 -19.84 -54.58 -27.00
C LYS A 759 -18.72 -54.32 -28.00
N ILE A 760 -19.05 -54.15 -29.28
CA ILE A 760 -18.06 -53.86 -30.33
C ILE A 760 -17.29 -52.58 -29.98
N THR A 761 -15.96 -52.58 -30.20
CA THR A 761 -15.10 -51.44 -29.87
C THR A 761 -14.64 -50.66 -31.11
N GLY A 762 -14.11 -49.45 -30.90
CA GLY A 762 -13.53 -48.63 -31.99
C GLY A 762 -12.34 -49.29 -32.70
N ASP A 763 -11.59 -50.12 -31.98
CA ASP A 763 -10.47 -50.88 -32.52
C ASP A 763 -10.96 -52.01 -33.44
N ASP A 764 -12.07 -52.64 -33.09
CA ASP A 764 -12.73 -53.65 -33.92
C ASP A 764 -13.31 -53.03 -35.19
N VAL A 765 -13.91 -51.84 -35.04
CA VAL A 765 -14.37 -51.01 -36.15
C VAL A 765 -13.21 -50.68 -37.11
N THR A 766 -12.04 -50.32 -36.58
CA THR A 766 -10.85 -50.00 -37.39
C THR A 766 -10.28 -51.23 -38.10
N LYS A 767 -10.22 -52.38 -37.41
CA LYS A 767 -9.75 -53.67 -37.95
C LYS A 767 -10.77 -54.33 -38.87
N ARG A 768 -12.02 -53.87 -38.82
CA ARG A 768 -13.18 -54.37 -39.55
C ARG A 768 -13.55 -55.82 -39.20
N GLN A 769 -13.04 -56.34 -38.08
CA GLN A 769 -13.22 -57.73 -37.62
C GLN A 769 -12.89 -57.87 -36.12
N VAL A 770 -13.63 -58.73 -35.40
CA VAL A 770 -13.46 -59.07 -33.96
C VAL A 770 -13.00 -60.53 -33.81
N SER A 771 -12.02 -60.82 -32.94
CA SER A 771 -11.50 -62.18 -32.62
C SER A 771 -11.31 -62.40 -31.11
N ASN A 772 -11.76 -63.53 -30.53
CA ASN A 772 -11.92 -63.65 -29.06
C ASN A 772 -11.62 -65.04 -28.42
N SER A 773 -11.08 -65.07 -27.17
CA SER A 773 -10.84 -66.23 -26.25
C SER A 773 -11.10 -65.85 -24.77
N ALA A 774 -11.12 -66.77 -23.79
CA ALA A 774 -11.52 -66.52 -22.38
C ALA A 774 -10.83 -67.47 -21.35
N LEU A 775 -10.85 -67.18 -20.05
CA LEU A 775 -10.24 -67.89 -18.91
C LEU A 775 -11.27 -68.11 -17.78
N VAL A 776 -11.67 -69.33 -17.46
CA VAL A 776 -12.46 -69.64 -16.26
C VAL A 776 -11.59 -69.60 -15.00
N LYS A 777 -12.14 -69.10 -13.90
CA LYS A 777 -11.63 -69.15 -12.53
C LYS A 777 -12.71 -69.68 -11.57
N GLY A 778 -12.34 -70.11 -10.38
CA GLY A 778 -13.27 -70.47 -9.31
C GLY A 778 -12.54 -70.65 -7.99
N LYS A 779 -13.29 -70.72 -6.89
CA LYS A 779 -12.76 -70.94 -5.56
C LYS A 779 -13.00 -72.37 -5.09
N ASN A 780 -12.00 -72.97 -4.49
CA ASN A 780 -12.24 -74.15 -3.67
C ASN A 780 -12.98 -73.79 -2.35
N PRO A 781 -13.32 -74.75 -1.47
CA PRO A 781 -14.13 -74.51 -0.28
C PRO A 781 -13.53 -73.58 0.79
N ARG A 782 -12.28 -73.10 0.62
CA ARG A 782 -11.62 -72.16 1.53
C ARG A 782 -11.21 -70.84 0.86
N LYS A 783 -11.82 -70.51 -0.30
CA LYS A 783 -11.71 -69.23 -1.04
C LYS A 783 -10.42 -68.99 -1.85
N PHE A 784 -9.60 -70.01 -2.14
CA PHE A 784 -8.47 -69.85 -3.11
C PHE A 784 -8.82 -70.21 -4.57
N ASP A 785 -8.12 -69.57 -5.52
CA ASP A 785 -8.38 -69.63 -6.97
C ASP A 785 -7.98 -70.94 -7.70
N VAL A 786 -8.74 -71.29 -8.75
CA VAL A 786 -8.65 -72.47 -9.63
C VAL A 786 -9.01 -72.06 -11.08
N THR A 787 -8.26 -72.39 -12.15
CA THR A 787 -8.46 -71.74 -13.50
C THR A 787 -8.24 -72.59 -14.79
N ASP A 788 -8.82 -72.24 -15.96
CA ASP A 788 -8.59 -72.82 -17.34
C ASP A 788 -8.97 -71.90 -18.55
N ILE A 789 -8.47 -72.09 -19.80
CA ILE A 789 -8.68 -71.19 -20.98
C ILE A 789 -9.57 -71.81 -22.10
N SER A 790 -10.44 -71.00 -22.73
CA SER A 790 -11.42 -71.40 -23.76
C SER A 790 -10.85 -71.65 -25.15
N GLY A 791 -11.44 -72.61 -25.88
CA GLY A 791 -11.31 -72.74 -27.33
C GLY A 791 -12.66 -72.91 -28.07
N THR A 792 -12.59 -73.18 -29.37
CA THR A 792 -13.76 -73.58 -30.21
C THR A 792 -14.19 -75.04 -29.96
N ALA A 793 -13.37 -75.81 -29.20
CA ALA A 793 -13.66 -77.11 -28.58
C ALA A 793 -12.97 -77.20 -27.19
N PHE A 794 -13.40 -78.09 -26.28
CA PHE A 794 -12.84 -78.18 -24.90
C PHE A 794 -11.37 -78.60 -24.85
N GLU A 795 -10.89 -79.27 -25.88
CA GLU A 795 -9.53 -79.78 -25.96
C GLU A 795 -8.58 -78.81 -26.69
N ASN A 796 -9.05 -77.65 -27.14
CA ASN A 796 -8.26 -76.66 -27.87
C ASN A 796 -8.39 -75.24 -27.28
N ILE A 797 -7.63 -74.30 -27.85
CA ILE A 797 -7.60 -72.89 -27.44
C ILE A 797 -7.75 -71.93 -28.63
N GLU A 798 -8.45 -72.34 -29.70
CA GLU A 798 -8.67 -71.52 -30.91
C GLU A 798 -9.64 -70.36 -30.66
N HIS A 799 -9.44 -69.22 -31.33
CA HIS A 799 -10.23 -67.99 -31.16
C HIS A 799 -11.53 -67.97 -32.02
N THR A 800 -12.54 -67.21 -31.60
CA THR A 800 -13.85 -67.03 -32.27
C THR A 800 -13.96 -65.67 -33.00
N VAL A 801 -14.44 -65.56 -34.26
CA VAL A 801 -14.28 -64.37 -35.16
C VAL A 801 -15.58 -63.84 -35.91
N ILE A 802 -15.75 -62.50 -36.17
CA ILE A 802 -16.85 -61.83 -36.98
C ILE A 802 -16.45 -60.45 -37.62
N ASP A 803 -17.02 -59.99 -38.77
CA ASP A 803 -16.69 -58.73 -39.54
C ASP A 803 -17.58 -57.47 -39.24
N ILE A 804 -17.12 -56.22 -39.53
CA ILE A 804 -17.72 -54.92 -39.11
C ILE A 804 -17.85 -53.82 -40.24
N ASP A 805 -19.03 -53.18 -40.40
CA ASP A 805 -19.34 -52.01 -41.29
C ASP A 805 -19.73 -50.72 -40.48
N THR A 806 -19.27 -49.52 -40.88
CA THR A 806 -19.41 -48.26 -40.08
C THR A 806 -20.32 -47.18 -40.68
N LYS A 807 -20.92 -46.34 -39.81
CA LYS A 807 -21.68 -45.13 -40.16
C LYS A 807 -20.81 -44.06 -40.86
N PRO A 808 -21.31 -43.34 -41.89
CA PRO A 808 -20.64 -42.15 -42.41
C PRO A 808 -20.74 -40.95 -41.45
N VAL A 809 -19.81 -40.00 -41.58
CA VAL A 809 -19.69 -38.83 -40.69
C VAL A 809 -19.93 -37.55 -41.51
N LEU A 810 -20.78 -36.66 -40.97
CA LEU A 810 -20.87 -35.27 -41.38
C LEU A 810 -20.21 -34.41 -40.32
N GLN A 811 -19.55 -33.33 -40.74
CA GLN A 811 -18.91 -32.34 -39.88
C GLN A 811 -19.28 -30.94 -40.36
N LEU A 812 -19.53 -30.01 -39.44
CA LEU A 812 -20.01 -28.67 -39.74
C LEU A 812 -19.15 -27.64 -38.99
N ARG A 813 -18.36 -26.86 -39.73
CA ARG A 813 -17.64 -25.69 -39.17
C ARG A 813 -18.39 -24.41 -39.45
N LYS A 814 -18.47 -23.51 -38.46
CA LYS A 814 -19.04 -22.18 -38.57
C LYS A 814 -18.01 -21.11 -38.26
N SER A 815 -17.96 -20.06 -39.07
CA SER A 815 -17.02 -18.93 -38.89
C SER A 815 -17.67 -17.60 -39.23
N VAL A 816 -17.14 -16.49 -38.69
CA VAL A 816 -17.58 -15.12 -39.01
C VAL A 816 -16.67 -14.54 -40.08
N VAL A 817 -17.24 -13.97 -41.14
CA VAL A 817 -16.47 -13.52 -42.33
C VAL A 817 -16.49 -12.01 -42.56
N ASN A 818 -17.07 -11.23 -41.65
CA ASN A 818 -17.11 -9.77 -41.75
C ASN A 818 -16.72 -9.07 -40.44
N GLN A 819 -16.68 -7.75 -40.48
CA GLN A 819 -16.30 -6.86 -39.39
C GLN A 819 -17.43 -5.88 -39.07
N GLY A 820 -17.48 -5.39 -37.83
CA GLY A 820 -18.47 -4.44 -37.36
C GLY A 820 -18.09 -2.97 -37.61
N THR A 821 -19.01 -2.06 -37.30
CA THR A 821 -18.89 -0.62 -37.60
C THR A 821 -18.27 0.22 -36.47
N GLY A 822 -18.04 -0.36 -35.28
CA GLY A 822 -17.47 0.32 -34.12
C GLY A 822 -15.95 0.48 -34.15
N GLU A 823 -15.38 1.12 -33.12
CA GLU A 823 -13.93 1.26 -32.94
C GLU A 823 -13.28 -0.14 -32.89
N HIS A 824 -12.10 -0.30 -33.51
CA HIS A 824 -11.43 -1.59 -33.69
C HIS A 824 -12.27 -2.68 -34.38
N ASN A 825 -13.17 -2.29 -35.30
CA ASN A 825 -13.97 -3.19 -36.13
C ASN A 825 -14.98 -4.06 -35.33
N GLN A 826 -15.37 -3.59 -34.14
CA GLN A 826 -16.32 -4.29 -33.28
C GLN A 826 -17.76 -4.16 -33.81
N PHE A 827 -18.55 -5.22 -33.62
CA PHE A 827 -19.97 -5.21 -33.95
C PHE A 827 -20.75 -4.40 -32.92
N THR A 828 -21.51 -3.41 -33.40
CA THR A 828 -22.37 -2.54 -32.59
C THR A 828 -23.85 -2.85 -32.83
N LEU A 829 -24.74 -2.18 -32.08
CA LEU A 829 -26.18 -2.40 -32.16
C LEU A 829 -26.71 -2.19 -33.60
N GLY A 830 -27.32 -3.22 -34.17
CA GLY A 830 -27.87 -3.19 -35.52
C GLY A 830 -26.91 -3.63 -36.62
N ASP A 831 -25.64 -3.91 -36.32
CA ASP A 831 -24.72 -4.50 -37.29
C ASP A 831 -25.16 -5.92 -37.69
N GLN A 832 -24.74 -6.35 -38.88
CA GLN A 832 -24.94 -7.71 -39.38
C GLN A 832 -23.70 -8.57 -39.16
N ILE A 833 -23.86 -9.74 -38.55
CA ILE A 833 -22.83 -10.80 -38.51
C ILE A 833 -23.13 -11.79 -39.64
N ILE A 834 -22.15 -12.03 -40.50
CA ILE A 834 -22.22 -13.00 -41.59
C ILE A 834 -21.49 -14.27 -41.16
N TYR A 835 -22.23 -15.36 -41.03
CA TYR A 835 -21.70 -16.69 -40.74
C TYR A 835 -21.48 -17.48 -42.02
N GLU A 836 -20.32 -18.10 -42.17
CA GLU A 836 -20.02 -19.11 -43.18
C GLU A 836 -20.00 -20.50 -42.54
N PHE A 837 -20.69 -21.45 -43.17
CA PHE A 837 -20.87 -22.82 -42.77
C PHE A 837 -20.16 -23.75 -43.75
N GLU A 838 -19.14 -24.49 -43.33
CA GLU A 838 -18.47 -25.53 -44.11
C GLU A 838 -18.97 -26.91 -43.66
N VAL A 839 -19.57 -27.67 -44.58
CA VAL A 839 -20.01 -29.05 -44.35
C VAL A 839 -18.98 -29.99 -44.98
N VAL A 840 -18.41 -30.90 -44.19
CA VAL A 840 -17.44 -31.91 -44.63
C VAL A 840 -18.03 -33.29 -44.40
N HIS A 841 -17.88 -34.19 -45.39
CA HIS A 841 -18.25 -35.59 -45.25
C HIS A 841 -17.02 -36.49 -45.23
N SER A 842 -16.95 -37.43 -44.28
CA SER A 842 -15.95 -38.50 -44.27
C SER A 842 -16.60 -39.88 -44.08
N GLY A 843 -16.15 -40.89 -44.84
CA GLY A 843 -16.66 -42.25 -44.71
C GLY A 843 -16.75 -43.02 -46.03
N TYR A 844 -17.00 -44.33 -45.92
CA TYR A 844 -17.07 -45.22 -47.09
C TYR A 844 -18.41 -45.13 -47.83
N LEU A 845 -19.50 -44.92 -47.08
CA LEU A 845 -20.84 -44.72 -47.61
C LEU A 845 -21.10 -43.22 -47.85
N ALA A 846 -21.71 -42.86 -48.97
CA ALA A 846 -22.09 -41.47 -49.29
C ALA A 846 -23.34 -41.00 -48.52
N VAL A 847 -23.51 -39.68 -48.36
CA VAL A 847 -24.67 -39.04 -47.72
C VAL A 847 -25.40 -38.11 -48.71
N MET A 848 -26.73 -38.14 -48.71
CA MET A 848 -27.59 -37.32 -49.57
C MET A 848 -28.65 -36.51 -48.81
N ASP A 849 -29.36 -35.61 -49.51
CA ASP A 849 -30.44 -34.73 -48.99
C ASP A 849 -29.99 -33.73 -47.90
N LEU A 850 -28.85 -33.08 -48.10
CA LEU A 850 -28.25 -32.16 -47.12
C LEU A 850 -29.09 -30.91 -46.81
N ARG A 851 -29.39 -30.68 -45.52
CA ARG A 851 -30.13 -29.51 -45.00
C ARG A 851 -29.41 -28.87 -43.81
N LEU A 852 -29.32 -27.54 -43.78
CA LEU A 852 -28.82 -26.74 -42.66
C LEU A 852 -29.98 -26.08 -41.89
N ARG A 853 -29.96 -26.13 -40.57
CA ARG A 853 -30.88 -25.40 -39.68
C ARG A 853 -30.15 -24.53 -38.68
N ASP A 854 -30.56 -23.28 -38.53
CA ASP A 854 -30.05 -22.34 -37.52
C ASP A 854 -31.18 -21.41 -37.07
N GLN A 855 -31.55 -21.42 -35.79
CA GLN A 855 -32.71 -20.67 -35.30
C GLN A 855 -32.46 -19.16 -35.15
N ASN A 856 -31.20 -18.74 -35.13
CA ASN A 856 -30.85 -17.33 -34.93
C ASN A 856 -30.74 -16.57 -36.25
N LEU A 857 -30.50 -17.28 -37.36
CA LEU A 857 -30.42 -16.67 -38.68
C LEU A 857 -31.78 -16.22 -39.22
N GLN A 858 -31.75 -15.33 -40.21
CA GLN A 858 -32.96 -14.92 -40.94
C GLN A 858 -33.62 -16.09 -41.71
N GLU A 859 -32.82 -16.99 -42.29
CA GLU A 859 -33.28 -18.23 -42.91
C GLU A 859 -32.95 -19.42 -42.00
N THR A 860 -33.98 -20.07 -41.45
CA THR A 860 -33.77 -21.02 -40.34
C THR A 860 -33.69 -22.50 -40.75
N ASP A 861 -34.05 -22.87 -42.00
CA ASP A 861 -33.94 -24.22 -42.57
C ASP A 861 -33.72 -24.12 -44.09
N VAL A 862 -32.56 -24.56 -44.58
CA VAL A 862 -32.10 -24.37 -45.97
C VAL A 862 -31.52 -25.67 -46.54
N LEU A 863 -31.83 -25.97 -47.80
CA LEU A 863 -31.24 -27.10 -48.52
C LEU A 863 -29.88 -26.70 -49.10
N ILE A 864 -28.85 -27.51 -48.87
CA ILE A 864 -27.47 -27.23 -49.28
C ILE A 864 -27.16 -27.96 -50.60
N TYR A 865 -26.44 -27.30 -51.50
CA TYR A 865 -26.01 -27.87 -52.79
C TYR A 865 -24.47 -27.94 -52.89
N PRO A 866 -23.90 -29.04 -53.43
CA PRO A 866 -24.56 -30.26 -53.90
C PRO A 866 -25.23 -31.04 -52.75
N SER A 867 -26.35 -31.71 -53.04
CA SER A 867 -27.14 -32.44 -52.05
C SER A 867 -26.68 -33.89 -51.84
N LEU A 868 -25.51 -34.27 -52.39
CA LEU A 868 -24.86 -35.57 -52.23
C LEU A 868 -23.38 -35.29 -51.95
N LEU A 869 -22.82 -35.87 -50.89
CA LEU A 869 -21.40 -35.79 -50.54
C LEU A 869 -20.81 -37.19 -50.32
N LYS A 870 -19.61 -37.41 -50.84
CA LYS A 870 -18.78 -38.60 -50.56
C LYS A 870 -17.31 -38.21 -50.53
N ASN A 871 -16.76 -38.07 -49.33
CA ASN A 871 -15.37 -37.61 -49.12
C ASN A 871 -15.09 -36.25 -49.80
N GLU A 872 -16.06 -35.33 -49.73
CA GLU A 872 -16.04 -33.96 -50.29
C GLU A 872 -16.62 -32.95 -49.27
N ASN A 873 -16.49 -31.65 -49.55
CA ASN A 873 -17.05 -30.56 -48.73
C ASN A 873 -17.91 -29.56 -49.56
N THR A 874 -18.73 -28.75 -48.88
CA THR A 874 -19.50 -27.64 -49.46
C THR A 874 -19.70 -26.52 -48.44
N THR A 875 -20.06 -25.31 -48.88
CA THR A 875 -20.22 -24.12 -48.02
C THR A 875 -21.55 -23.39 -48.22
N TYR A 876 -22.09 -22.78 -47.15
CA TYR A 876 -23.26 -21.89 -47.17
C TYR A 876 -23.04 -20.66 -46.27
N THR A 877 -23.69 -19.53 -46.55
CA THR A 877 -23.58 -18.30 -45.71
C THR A 877 -24.94 -17.83 -45.21
N GLY A 878 -25.02 -17.43 -43.94
CA GLY A 878 -26.23 -16.87 -43.31
C GLY A 878 -25.96 -15.62 -42.50
N THR A 879 -27.00 -14.84 -42.18
CA THR A 879 -26.85 -13.53 -41.49
C THR A 879 -27.64 -13.43 -40.19
N TYR A 880 -27.04 -12.76 -39.20
CA TYR A 880 -27.62 -12.40 -37.90
C TYR A 880 -27.54 -10.88 -37.68
N ILE A 881 -28.56 -10.26 -37.07
CA ILE A 881 -28.54 -8.82 -36.72
C ILE A 881 -28.33 -8.67 -35.21
N VAL A 882 -27.31 -7.90 -34.79
CA VAL A 882 -26.97 -7.66 -33.39
C VAL A 882 -28.09 -6.90 -32.67
N LYS A 883 -28.53 -7.42 -31.52
CA LYS A 883 -29.62 -6.89 -30.69
C LYS A 883 -29.07 -6.25 -29.41
N GLN A 884 -29.91 -5.49 -28.70
CA GLN A 884 -29.53 -4.87 -27.42
C GLN A 884 -29.10 -5.91 -26.38
N SER A 885 -29.79 -7.04 -26.30
CA SER A 885 -29.43 -8.15 -25.40
C SER A 885 -28.06 -8.77 -25.69
N ASP A 886 -27.53 -8.57 -26.90
CA ASP A 886 -26.20 -9.06 -27.26
C ASP A 886 -25.13 -8.08 -26.77
N ILE A 887 -25.39 -6.77 -26.91
CA ILE A 887 -24.55 -5.69 -26.32
C ILE A 887 -24.48 -5.84 -24.80
N ASP A 888 -25.61 -6.10 -24.15
CA ASP A 888 -25.68 -6.28 -22.69
C ASP A 888 -24.89 -7.53 -22.23
N ARG A 889 -24.83 -8.58 -23.05
CA ARG A 889 -24.03 -9.79 -22.80
C ARG A 889 -22.57 -9.66 -23.22
N GLY A 890 -22.24 -8.72 -24.11
CA GLY A 890 -20.93 -8.56 -24.73
C GLY A 890 -20.60 -9.56 -25.85
N TYR A 891 -21.52 -10.46 -26.20
CA TYR A 891 -21.33 -11.43 -27.29
C TYR A 891 -22.64 -11.93 -27.91
N VAL A 892 -22.54 -12.42 -29.14
CA VAL A 892 -23.55 -13.24 -29.84
C VAL A 892 -23.05 -14.68 -29.86
N GLU A 893 -23.90 -15.60 -29.40
CA GLU A 893 -23.67 -17.04 -29.43
C GLU A 893 -24.58 -17.67 -30.48
N ASN A 894 -24.01 -18.45 -31.40
CA ASN A 894 -24.78 -19.03 -32.49
C ASN A 894 -24.38 -20.47 -32.86
N THR A 895 -25.36 -21.35 -33.02
CA THR A 895 -25.22 -22.78 -33.39
C THR A 895 -26.14 -23.15 -34.55
N ALA A 896 -25.68 -24.01 -35.44
CA ALA A 896 -26.49 -24.60 -36.52
C ALA A 896 -26.38 -26.12 -36.51
N THR A 897 -27.22 -26.81 -37.27
CA THR A 897 -27.16 -28.27 -37.44
C THR A 897 -27.36 -28.63 -38.91
N VAL A 898 -26.51 -29.51 -39.45
CA VAL A 898 -26.67 -30.11 -40.77
C VAL A 898 -27.23 -31.52 -40.66
N PHE A 899 -28.08 -31.94 -41.60
CA PHE A 899 -28.69 -33.29 -41.67
C PHE A 899 -28.61 -33.86 -43.09
N GLY A 900 -28.51 -35.18 -43.25
CA GLY A 900 -28.59 -35.94 -44.52
C GLY A 900 -28.88 -37.44 -44.27
N VAL A 901 -28.93 -38.28 -45.31
CA VAL A 901 -29.19 -39.74 -45.20
C VAL A 901 -28.16 -40.61 -45.93
N ASP A 902 -27.80 -41.79 -45.39
CA ASP A 902 -26.79 -42.70 -45.98
C ASP A 902 -27.27 -43.48 -47.22
N GLU A 903 -26.33 -43.89 -48.08
CA GLU A 903 -26.64 -44.54 -49.36
C GLU A 903 -27.08 -46.02 -49.29
N LYS A 904 -26.70 -46.79 -48.26
CA LYS A 904 -26.90 -48.26 -48.20
C LYS A 904 -28.09 -48.64 -47.31
N TYR A 905 -28.19 -48.05 -46.12
CA TYR A 905 -29.17 -48.42 -45.10
C TYR A 905 -30.29 -47.37 -44.96
N ARG A 906 -30.12 -46.18 -45.55
CA ARG A 906 -31.10 -45.06 -45.60
C ARG A 906 -31.37 -44.42 -44.23
N PHE A 907 -30.42 -44.45 -43.32
CA PHE A 907 -30.48 -43.78 -42.01
C PHE A 907 -30.08 -42.32 -42.08
N GLU A 908 -30.68 -41.49 -41.22
CA GLU A 908 -30.36 -40.07 -41.07
C GLU A 908 -29.07 -39.85 -40.27
N ILE A 909 -28.28 -38.86 -40.70
CA ILE A 909 -27.00 -38.47 -40.16
C ILE A 909 -27.03 -36.96 -40.01
N SER A 910 -26.52 -36.47 -38.89
CA SER A 910 -26.55 -35.06 -38.56
C SER A 910 -25.30 -34.65 -37.82
N ASP A 911 -25.00 -33.36 -37.88
CA ASP A 911 -23.91 -32.76 -37.12
C ASP A 911 -24.22 -31.32 -36.70
N VAL A 912 -23.73 -30.90 -35.52
CA VAL A 912 -23.92 -29.55 -34.98
C VAL A 912 -22.69 -28.71 -35.29
N SER A 913 -22.85 -27.40 -35.49
CA SER A 913 -21.75 -26.54 -35.90
C SER A 913 -20.78 -26.25 -34.75
N GLY A 914 -19.49 -26.38 -35.01
CA GLY A 914 -18.40 -25.89 -34.17
C GLY A 914 -17.60 -24.72 -34.73
N ASN A 915 -16.60 -24.27 -33.97
CA ASN A 915 -15.58 -23.34 -34.46
C ASN A 915 -14.49 -24.06 -35.30
N GLY A 916 -14.28 -25.34 -35.03
CA GLY A 916 -13.60 -26.33 -35.85
C GLY A 916 -14.57 -27.36 -36.42
N LEU A 917 -14.04 -28.43 -37.02
CA LEU A 917 -14.83 -29.52 -37.62
C LEU A 917 -15.14 -30.67 -36.64
N GLU A 918 -14.52 -30.66 -35.46
CA GLU A 918 -14.56 -31.76 -34.49
C GLU A 918 -15.19 -31.31 -33.16
N ASP A 919 -15.69 -30.08 -33.10
CA ASP A 919 -16.35 -29.53 -31.92
C ASP A 919 -17.77 -29.11 -32.25
N ASP A 920 -18.63 -29.11 -31.23
CA ASP A 920 -19.97 -28.55 -31.29
C ASP A 920 -20.04 -27.24 -30.49
N LEU A 921 -18.91 -26.55 -30.32
CA LEU A 921 -18.88 -25.33 -29.53
C LEU A 921 -19.61 -24.22 -30.28
N PRO A 922 -20.54 -23.53 -29.62
CA PRO A 922 -21.18 -22.37 -30.20
C PRO A 922 -20.16 -21.35 -30.71
N THR A 923 -20.42 -20.75 -31.88
CA THR A 923 -19.59 -19.64 -32.35
C THR A 923 -19.93 -18.40 -31.54
N ILE A 924 -18.97 -17.96 -30.71
CA ILE A 924 -19.06 -16.76 -29.89
C ILE A 924 -18.44 -15.58 -30.66
N THR A 925 -19.26 -14.61 -31.02
CA THR A 925 -18.82 -13.36 -31.65
C THR A 925 -18.90 -12.24 -30.64
N THR A 926 -17.76 -11.66 -30.25
CA THR A 926 -17.73 -10.52 -29.33
C THR A 926 -18.37 -9.29 -29.98
N VAL A 927 -19.17 -8.55 -29.23
CA VAL A 927 -19.76 -7.27 -29.64
C VAL A 927 -19.25 -6.15 -28.73
N ALA A 928 -19.47 -4.90 -29.11
CA ALA A 928 -19.04 -3.74 -28.32
C ALA A 928 -19.69 -3.74 -26.92
N LYS A 929 -18.88 -3.48 -25.89
CA LYS A 929 -19.32 -3.36 -24.49
C LYS A 929 -19.29 -1.88 -24.08
N PRO A 930 -20.36 -1.34 -23.47
CA PRO A 930 -20.37 0.04 -23.00
C PRO A 930 -19.32 0.27 -21.90
N PRO A 931 -18.87 1.52 -21.69
CA PRO A 931 -18.10 1.89 -20.50
C PRO A 931 -18.95 1.68 -19.25
N LYS A 932 -18.32 1.53 -18.09
CA LYS A 932 -19.04 1.39 -16.81
C LYS A 932 -18.60 2.52 -15.90
N ALA A 933 -19.57 3.38 -15.60
CA ALA A 933 -19.38 4.50 -14.70
C ALA A 933 -19.39 4.00 -13.24
N ILE A 934 -18.42 4.39 -12.44
CA ILE A 934 -18.25 3.97 -11.06
C ILE A 934 -18.62 5.13 -10.13
N ALA A 935 -19.14 4.81 -8.94
CA ALA A 935 -19.55 5.84 -8.00
C ALA A 935 -18.36 6.64 -7.48
N ASP A 936 -18.50 7.95 -7.45
CA ASP A 936 -17.48 8.87 -6.97
C ASP A 936 -17.83 9.41 -5.59
N SER A 937 -16.82 9.85 -4.87
CA SER A 937 -17.02 10.67 -3.69
C SER A 937 -15.99 11.77 -3.59
N ILE A 938 -16.41 12.92 -3.08
CA ILE A 938 -15.50 14.02 -2.77
C ILE A 938 -15.83 14.58 -1.39
N VAL A 939 -14.79 14.98 -0.67
CA VAL A 939 -14.90 15.61 0.65
C VAL A 939 -14.24 16.97 0.56
N PHE A 940 -14.95 18.02 0.97
CA PHE A 940 -14.39 19.36 1.07
C PHE A 940 -15.06 20.15 2.18
N PHE A 941 -14.43 21.23 2.63
CA PHE A 941 -14.98 22.06 3.69
C PHE A 941 -16.03 23.04 3.20
N GLN A 942 -17.01 23.28 4.06
CA GLN A 942 -18.01 24.34 3.93
C GLN A 942 -17.38 25.66 3.44
N GLY A 943 -18.04 26.33 2.51
CA GLY A 943 -17.55 27.58 1.91
C GLY A 943 -16.57 27.41 0.74
N SER A 944 -16.20 26.17 0.38
CA SER A 944 -15.36 25.87 -0.77
C SER A 944 -16.17 25.39 -1.97
N ASN A 945 -15.59 25.51 -3.17
CA ASN A 945 -16.08 24.83 -4.37
C ASN A 945 -15.35 23.49 -4.54
N ALA A 946 -15.92 22.59 -5.32
CA ALA A 946 -15.30 21.32 -5.65
C ALA A 946 -15.20 21.11 -7.17
N TRP A 947 -14.12 20.45 -7.58
CA TRP A 947 -13.87 19.99 -8.95
C TRP A 947 -13.71 18.48 -8.88
N ILE A 948 -14.52 17.76 -9.65
CA ILE A 948 -14.70 16.32 -9.53
C ILE A 948 -14.35 15.67 -10.87
N ASN A 949 -13.28 14.90 -10.88
CA ASN A 949 -12.90 14.06 -12.02
C ASN A 949 -13.64 12.73 -11.94
N VAL A 950 -14.87 12.71 -12.46
CA VAL A 950 -15.73 11.51 -12.40
C VAL A 950 -15.29 10.39 -13.35
N LEU A 951 -14.31 10.62 -14.22
CA LEU A 951 -13.86 9.62 -15.19
C LEU A 951 -12.63 8.82 -14.71
N ASP A 952 -11.97 9.23 -13.62
CA ASP A 952 -10.68 8.66 -13.19
C ASP A 952 -10.80 7.21 -12.72
N ASN A 953 -11.95 6.84 -12.14
CA ASN A 953 -12.26 5.51 -11.64
C ASN A 953 -13.15 4.69 -12.59
N ASP A 954 -13.57 5.25 -13.73
CA ASP A 954 -14.49 4.61 -14.66
C ASP A 954 -13.81 3.49 -15.46
N GLU A 955 -14.51 2.36 -15.64
CA GLU A 955 -13.99 1.27 -16.46
C GLU A 955 -14.22 1.57 -17.94
N ILE A 956 -13.13 1.61 -18.71
CA ILE A 956 -13.20 1.62 -20.16
C ILE A 956 -13.93 0.36 -20.65
N GLY A 957 -14.90 0.55 -21.54
CA GLY A 957 -15.60 -0.53 -22.21
C GLY A 957 -14.71 -1.15 -23.29
N SER A 958 -15.32 -1.51 -24.42
CA SER A 958 -14.56 -1.98 -25.57
C SER A 958 -14.00 -0.85 -26.45
N SER A 959 -14.28 0.41 -26.10
CA SER A 959 -13.88 1.63 -26.80
C SER A 959 -13.52 2.72 -25.79
N THR A 960 -12.65 3.66 -26.19
CA THR A 960 -12.21 4.75 -25.30
C THR A 960 -13.37 5.68 -24.92
N ILE A 961 -13.39 6.19 -23.69
CA ILE A 961 -14.40 7.14 -23.22
C ILE A 961 -14.30 8.46 -24.02
N ASP A 962 -15.44 8.99 -24.45
CA ASP A 962 -15.53 10.35 -25.00
C ASP A 962 -15.71 11.35 -23.86
N ILE A 963 -14.62 12.01 -23.47
CA ILE A 963 -14.58 12.93 -22.33
C ILE A 963 -15.57 14.11 -22.45
N HIS A 964 -16.00 14.47 -23.66
CA HIS A 964 -16.96 15.57 -23.88
C HIS A 964 -18.43 15.11 -23.79
N SER A 965 -18.68 13.84 -23.50
CA SER A 965 -20.01 13.23 -23.49
C SER A 965 -20.63 13.11 -22.10
N ILE A 966 -19.93 13.58 -21.05
CA ILE A 966 -20.44 13.59 -19.67
C ILE A 966 -21.81 14.25 -19.64
N ARG A 967 -22.78 13.52 -19.09
CA ARG A 967 -24.16 13.95 -18.97
C ARG A 967 -24.64 13.77 -17.55
N ILE A 968 -25.05 14.88 -16.95
CA ILE A 968 -25.74 14.89 -15.66
C ILE A 968 -27.14 14.30 -15.81
N THR A 969 -27.46 13.31 -14.99
CA THR A 969 -28.75 12.60 -14.97
C THR A 969 -29.57 12.92 -13.72
N GLY A 970 -28.92 13.32 -12.62
CA GLY A 970 -29.54 13.80 -11.38
C GLY A 970 -28.80 15.01 -10.83
N TYR A 971 -29.51 15.93 -10.16
CA TYR A 971 -28.94 17.19 -9.67
C TYR A 971 -28.85 17.21 -8.14
N PRO A 972 -27.83 17.89 -7.58
CA PRO A 972 -27.68 18.06 -6.14
C PRO A 972 -28.75 18.98 -5.52
N SER A 973 -28.92 18.89 -4.20
CA SER A 973 -29.82 19.76 -3.44
C SER A 973 -29.13 20.96 -2.80
N PHE A 974 -27.82 20.86 -2.53
CA PHE A 974 -27.06 21.86 -1.79
C PHE A 974 -26.22 22.78 -2.67
N GLY A 975 -26.06 22.46 -3.96
CA GLY A 975 -25.28 23.25 -4.91
C GLY A 975 -25.71 23.06 -6.36
N ASP A 976 -25.13 23.91 -7.21
CA ASP A 976 -25.23 23.86 -8.65
C ASP A 976 -24.05 23.09 -9.24
N ILE A 977 -24.25 22.46 -10.41
CA ILE A 977 -23.21 21.73 -11.14
C ILE A 977 -23.04 22.23 -12.56
N SER A 978 -21.78 22.31 -13.01
CA SER A 978 -21.41 22.60 -14.39
C SER A 978 -20.33 21.65 -14.87
N VAL A 979 -20.49 21.14 -16.10
CA VAL A 979 -19.47 20.30 -16.77
C VAL A 979 -18.50 21.24 -17.50
N GLU A 980 -17.23 21.20 -17.11
CA GLU A 980 -16.15 22.03 -17.66
C GLU A 980 -15.09 21.10 -18.28
N GLY A 981 -15.31 20.67 -19.53
CA GLY A 981 -14.44 19.69 -20.19
C GLY A 981 -14.69 18.28 -19.67
N ASP A 982 -13.68 17.68 -19.06
CA ASP A 982 -13.68 16.37 -18.42
C ASP A 982 -13.93 16.43 -16.90
N VAL A 983 -14.09 17.63 -16.34
CA VAL A 983 -14.29 17.86 -14.90
C VAL A 983 -15.68 18.39 -14.60
N ILE A 984 -16.29 17.93 -13.50
CA ILE A 984 -17.53 18.48 -12.97
C ILE A 984 -17.21 19.47 -11.86
N ARG A 985 -17.63 20.72 -12.04
CA ARG A 985 -17.58 21.73 -10.98
C ARG A 985 -18.86 21.71 -10.16
N TYR A 986 -18.72 21.60 -8.85
CA TYR A 986 -19.79 21.71 -7.85
C TYR A 986 -19.65 23.03 -7.08
N LEU A 987 -20.72 23.83 -7.09
CA LEU A 987 -20.79 25.15 -6.45
C LEU A 987 -21.90 25.14 -5.38
N PRO A 988 -21.57 25.13 -4.07
CA PRO A 988 -22.59 25.22 -3.02
C PRO A 988 -23.41 26.51 -3.14
N HIS A 989 -24.71 26.44 -2.86
CA HIS A 989 -25.61 27.61 -2.93
C HIS A 989 -25.22 28.72 -1.94
N SER A 990 -24.53 28.39 -0.85
CA SER A 990 -23.95 29.35 0.09
C SER A 990 -22.82 28.72 0.90
N ASN A 991 -22.00 29.56 1.53
CA ASN A 991 -20.97 29.15 2.49
C ASN A 991 -21.52 28.65 3.84
N LEU A 992 -22.85 28.57 4.02
CA LEU A 992 -23.48 28.07 5.24
C LEU A 992 -23.87 26.58 5.15
N VAL A 993 -23.75 25.97 3.98
CA VAL A 993 -24.18 24.59 3.75
C VAL A 993 -23.09 23.61 4.14
N TYR A 994 -23.47 22.56 4.87
CA TYR A 994 -22.64 21.41 5.22
C TYR A 994 -23.53 20.15 5.26
N GLY A 995 -22.90 18.97 5.16
CA GLY A 995 -23.58 17.67 5.10
C GLY A 995 -23.32 16.93 3.81
N GLU A 996 -24.04 15.83 3.62
CA GLU A 996 -23.97 14.99 2.43
C GLU A 996 -24.96 15.50 1.36
N ASP A 997 -24.48 15.62 0.13
CA ASP A 997 -25.28 15.88 -1.07
C ASP A 997 -24.93 14.87 -2.15
N THR A 998 -25.82 14.67 -3.13
CA THR A 998 -25.62 13.65 -4.16
C THR A 998 -26.10 14.12 -5.51
N PHE A 999 -25.38 13.75 -6.56
CA PHE A 999 -25.85 13.88 -7.94
C PHE A 999 -25.47 12.63 -8.75
N SER A 1000 -25.92 12.52 -9.99
CA SER A 1000 -25.60 11.36 -10.83
C SER A 1000 -25.26 11.76 -12.26
N TYR A 1001 -24.41 10.95 -12.89
CA TYR A 1001 -23.96 11.15 -14.27
C TYR A 1001 -23.93 9.84 -15.07
N SER A 1002 -23.84 9.98 -16.39
CA SER A 1002 -23.45 8.93 -17.33
C SER A 1002 -22.56 9.52 -18.43
N VAL A 1003 -21.76 8.67 -19.08
CA VAL A 1003 -20.81 9.06 -20.13
C VAL A 1003 -20.89 8.10 -21.31
N LYS A 1004 -20.45 8.51 -22.50
CA LYS A 1004 -20.32 7.63 -23.67
C LYS A 1004 -18.88 7.21 -23.93
N ASP A 1005 -18.74 6.08 -24.61
CA ASP A 1005 -17.54 5.79 -25.38
C ASP A 1005 -17.57 6.40 -26.79
N LYS A 1006 -16.45 6.33 -27.50
CA LYS A 1006 -16.33 6.77 -28.90
C LYS A 1006 -17.11 5.90 -29.89
N SER A 1007 -17.53 4.71 -29.48
CA SER A 1007 -18.47 3.87 -30.25
C SER A 1007 -19.93 4.30 -30.04
N GLY A 1008 -20.18 5.31 -29.20
CA GLY A 1008 -21.47 5.95 -28.98
C GLY A 1008 -22.35 5.26 -27.93
N LEU A 1009 -21.83 4.28 -27.20
CA LEU A 1009 -22.55 3.53 -26.16
C LEU A 1009 -22.50 4.29 -24.82
N TRP A 1010 -23.65 4.39 -24.15
CA TRP A 1010 -23.74 5.01 -22.82
C TRP A 1010 -23.35 4.03 -21.72
N SER A 1011 -22.70 4.54 -20.68
CA SER A 1011 -22.49 3.85 -19.41
C SER A 1011 -23.80 3.62 -18.64
N ASN A 1012 -23.70 2.84 -17.55
CA ASN A 1012 -24.68 2.93 -16.47
C ASN A 1012 -24.68 4.34 -15.85
N GLU A 1013 -25.72 4.63 -15.07
CA GLU A 1013 -25.76 5.79 -14.19
C GLU A 1013 -24.89 5.53 -12.96
N ALA A 1014 -23.99 6.47 -12.64
CA ALA A 1014 -23.15 6.45 -11.45
C ALA A 1014 -23.54 7.60 -10.52
N MET A 1015 -23.43 7.36 -9.21
CA MET A 1015 -23.74 8.33 -8.17
C MET A 1015 -22.45 8.98 -7.69
N VAL A 1016 -22.48 10.31 -7.55
CA VAL A 1016 -21.43 11.09 -6.93
C VAL A 1016 -21.92 11.56 -5.57
N THR A 1017 -21.21 11.20 -4.51
CA THR A 1017 -21.49 11.65 -3.15
C THR A 1017 -20.56 12.79 -2.76
N VAL A 1018 -21.14 13.93 -2.40
CA VAL A 1018 -20.45 15.15 -1.99
C VAL A 1018 -20.58 15.31 -0.48
N PHE A 1019 -19.46 15.20 0.25
CA PHE A 1019 -19.41 15.43 1.69
C PHE A 1019 -18.87 16.82 2.00
N ILE A 1020 -19.76 17.74 2.37
CA ILE A 1020 -19.40 19.10 2.77
C ILE A 1020 -19.17 19.12 4.28
N GLN A 1021 -17.91 19.14 4.71
CA GLN A 1021 -17.55 19.15 6.13
C GLN A 1021 -17.76 20.53 6.75
N GLN A 1022 -18.47 20.57 7.89
CA GLN A 1022 -18.62 21.80 8.65
C GLN A 1022 -17.25 22.26 9.20
N THR A 1023 -16.93 23.54 9.03
CA THR A 1023 -15.69 24.11 9.57
C THR A 1023 -15.82 24.36 11.07
N VAL A 1024 -14.75 24.06 11.82
CA VAL A 1024 -14.76 24.15 13.29
C VAL A 1024 -13.59 25.03 13.74
N PRO A 1025 -13.84 26.31 14.07
CA PRO A 1025 -12.79 27.15 14.63
C PRO A 1025 -12.40 26.70 16.03
N VAL A 1026 -11.11 26.83 16.35
CA VAL A 1026 -10.51 26.48 17.62
C VAL A 1026 -9.81 27.71 18.18
N ALA A 1027 -10.30 28.19 19.32
CA ALA A 1027 -9.66 29.26 20.07
C ALA A 1027 -8.71 28.69 21.11
N VAL A 1028 -7.52 29.26 21.22
CA VAL A 1028 -6.41 28.80 22.07
C VAL A 1028 -6.12 29.87 23.12
N ASP A 1029 -5.89 29.45 24.36
CA ASP A 1029 -5.61 30.38 25.46
C ASP A 1029 -4.42 31.32 25.16
N ASP A 1030 -4.62 32.62 25.39
CA ASP A 1030 -3.62 33.67 25.24
C ASP A 1030 -2.93 34.01 26.55
N GLN A 1031 -1.65 34.35 26.48
CA GLN A 1031 -0.93 34.92 27.62
C GLN A 1031 -0.07 36.12 27.21
N THR A 1032 -0.12 37.21 27.99
CA THR A 1032 0.76 38.36 27.80
C THR A 1032 1.25 38.95 29.11
N LYS A 1033 2.34 39.72 29.06
CA LYS A 1033 2.93 40.41 30.21
C LYS A 1033 3.03 41.91 29.94
N ILE A 1034 2.65 42.72 30.93
CA ILE A 1034 2.68 44.18 30.83
C ILE A 1034 3.30 44.82 32.05
N GLY A 1035 3.72 46.07 31.97
CA GLY A 1035 4.08 46.87 33.15
C GLY A 1035 2.83 47.37 33.88
N TYR A 1036 2.85 47.44 35.20
CA TYR A 1036 1.80 48.10 35.98
C TYR A 1036 1.62 49.56 35.55
N ASN A 1037 0.38 50.03 35.55
CA ASN A 1037 -0.02 51.35 35.03
C ASN A 1037 0.23 51.58 33.51
N TYR A 1038 0.64 50.55 32.76
CA TYR A 1038 0.65 50.60 31.29
C TYR A 1038 -0.56 49.88 30.72
N ARG A 1039 -1.03 50.34 29.56
CA ARG A 1039 -2.03 49.63 28.75
C ARG A 1039 -1.35 48.75 27.70
N THR A 1040 -2.04 47.71 27.24
CA THR A 1040 -1.60 46.89 26.11
C THR A 1040 -2.74 46.65 25.13
N THR A 1041 -2.40 46.27 23.90
CA THR A 1041 -3.33 45.77 22.89
C THR A 1041 -3.05 44.28 22.70
N ILE A 1042 -4.10 43.46 22.80
CA ILE A 1042 -4.06 42.00 22.67
C ILE A 1042 -4.81 41.62 21.40
N LYS A 1043 -4.23 40.70 20.62
CA LYS A 1043 -4.83 40.15 19.40
C LYS A 1043 -5.11 38.66 19.61
N PRO A 1044 -6.26 38.33 20.20
CA PRO A 1044 -6.50 36.97 20.71
C PRO A 1044 -6.60 35.92 19.59
N TYR A 1045 -6.93 36.35 18.38
CA TYR A 1045 -7.07 35.47 17.22
C TYR A 1045 -5.75 35.05 16.55
N THR A 1046 -4.59 35.37 17.13
CA THR A 1046 -3.28 35.15 16.47
C THR A 1046 -2.71 33.74 16.65
N ASN A 1047 -3.11 33.05 17.73
CA ASN A 1047 -2.82 31.65 18.02
C ASN A 1047 -4.04 30.73 17.78
N ASP A 1048 -5.20 31.31 17.49
CA ASP A 1048 -6.43 30.61 17.08
C ASP A 1048 -6.32 30.09 15.65
N TYR A 1049 -7.10 29.06 15.31
CA TYR A 1049 -7.14 28.53 13.95
C TYR A 1049 -8.51 27.95 13.59
N VAL A 1050 -8.77 27.78 12.30
CA VAL A 1050 -9.91 27.00 11.79
C VAL A 1050 -9.46 26.20 10.59
N GLU A 1051 -9.93 24.97 10.49
CA GLU A 1051 -9.68 24.11 9.34
C GLU A 1051 -10.73 24.37 8.24
N GLY A 1052 -10.30 24.51 6.99
CA GLY A 1052 -11.19 24.68 5.85
C GLY A 1052 -11.91 26.03 5.72
N SER A 1053 -11.60 26.98 6.59
CA SER A 1053 -12.11 28.36 6.55
C SER A 1053 -11.01 29.34 6.99
N PHE A 1054 -11.38 30.59 7.24
CA PHE A 1054 -10.52 31.59 7.85
C PHE A 1054 -11.21 32.20 9.07
N LEU A 1055 -10.44 32.58 10.09
CA LEU A 1055 -11.02 33.30 11.23
C LEU A 1055 -11.51 34.68 10.82
N ASN A 1056 -12.66 35.07 11.34
CA ASN A 1056 -13.19 36.41 11.17
C ASN A 1056 -12.88 37.23 12.41
N SER A 1057 -11.74 37.92 12.44
CA SER A 1057 -11.29 38.69 13.62
C SER A 1057 -12.30 39.74 14.08
N GLU A 1058 -13.14 40.26 13.19
CA GLU A 1058 -14.22 41.20 13.55
C GLU A 1058 -15.33 40.59 14.43
N THR A 1059 -15.37 39.26 14.58
CA THR A 1059 -16.39 38.53 15.34
C THR A 1059 -15.96 38.15 16.75
N VAL A 1060 -14.77 38.58 17.20
CA VAL A 1060 -14.29 38.34 18.58
C VAL A 1060 -15.35 38.81 19.58
N SER A 1061 -15.86 37.86 20.35
CA SER A 1061 -16.94 38.05 21.32
C SER A 1061 -16.44 37.75 22.73
N ILE A 1062 -16.60 38.73 23.62
CA ILE A 1062 -16.18 38.66 25.01
C ILE A 1062 -17.26 37.97 25.85
N LEU A 1063 -16.91 36.86 26.47
CA LEU A 1063 -17.82 36.03 27.27
C LEU A 1063 -17.73 36.32 28.77
N SER A 1064 -16.58 36.78 29.25
CA SER A 1064 -16.38 37.25 30.63
C SER A 1064 -15.44 38.46 30.67
N TYR A 1065 -15.37 39.16 31.81
CA TYR A 1065 -14.58 40.39 31.97
C TYR A 1065 -13.51 40.23 33.06
N PRO A 1066 -12.35 40.90 32.93
CA PRO A 1066 -11.30 40.89 33.94
C PRO A 1066 -11.76 41.46 35.27
N LYS A 1067 -11.12 41.01 36.36
CA LYS A 1067 -11.44 41.44 37.73
C LYS A 1067 -10.62 42.65 38.17
N TYR A 1068 -9.38 42.78 37.67
CA TYR A 1068 -8.41 43.77 38.16
C TYR A 1068 -7.97 44.78 37.08
N GLY A 1069 -8.77 44.92 36.03
CA GLY A 1069 -8.60 45.90 34.97
C GLY A 1069 -9.87 46.08 34.14
N THR A 1070 -9.76 46.85 33.08
CA THR A 1070 -10.84 47.10 32.11
C THR A 1070 -10.39 46.74 30.71
N ILE A 1071 -11.29 46.17 29.91
CA ILE A 1071 -11.07 45.88 28.49
C ILE A 1071 -11.95 46.75 27.61
N THR A 1072 -11.45 47.05 26.41
CA THR A 1072 -12.22 47.68 25.34
C THR A 1072 -11.90 46.96 24.04
N LEU A 1073 -12.93 46.36 23.43
CA LEU A 1073 -12.82 45.81 22.08
C LEU A 1073 -12.74 46.97 21.08
N VAL A 1074 -11.75 46.96 20.21
CA VAL A 1074 -11.58 47.93 19.13
C VAL A 1074 -11.71 47.24 17.78
N GLY A 1075 -11.66 48.01 16.68
CA GLY A 1075 -11.82 47.46 15.33
C GLY A 1075 -10.85 46.32 15.04
N ASN A 1076 -11.28 45.35 14.21
CA ASN A 1076 -10.55 44.14 13.81
C ASN A 1076 -10.33 43.09 14.94
N GLY A 1077 -11.12 43.13 16.01
CA GLY A 1077 -11.06 42.12 17.08
C GLY A 1077 -9.97 42.33 18.13
N ASP A 1078 -9.23 43.43 18.03
CA ASP A 1078 -8.17 43.78 18.99
C ASP A 1078 -8.78 44.21 20.34
N ILE A 1079 -8.13 43.84 21.44
CA ILE A 1079 -8.58 44.14 22.81
C ILE A 1079 -7.57 45.06 23.48
N ILE A 1080 -7.99 46.27 23.88
CA ILE A 1080 -7.18 47.14 24.73
C ILE A 1080 -7.45 46.78 26.19
N TYR A 1081 -6.42 46.33 26.91
CA TYR A 1081 -6.47 46.07 28.35
C TYR A 1081 -5.75 47.17 29.14
N VAL A 1082 -6.41 47.66 30.20
CA VAL A 1082 -5.85 48.63 31.15
C VAL A 1082 -5.99 48.05 32.56
N PRO A 1083 -4.89 47.73 33.28
CA PRO A 1083 -4.98 47.28 34.66
C PRO A 1083 -5.42 48.43 35.58
N ASN A 1084 -6.05 48.09 36.71
CA ASN A 1084 -6.35 49.06 37.76
C ASN A 1084 -5.07 49.73 38.26
N GLU A 1085 -5.19 50.97 38.76
CA GLU A 1085 -4.03 51.73 39.25
C GLU A 1085 -3.26 50.95 40.33
N ASN A 1086 -1.94 50.83 40.14
CA ASN A 1086 -1.01 50.10 41.00
C ASN A 1086 -1.25 48.58 41.10
N PHE A 1087 -2.12 47.99 40.28
CA PHE A 1087 -2.31 46.55 40.24
C PHE A 1087 -1.05 45.85 39.71
N THR A 1088 -0.66 44.77 40.37
CA THR A 1088 0.36 43.81 39.91
C THR A 1088 -0.10 42.40 40.27
N GLY A 1089 0.01 41.46 39.34
CA GLY A 1089 -0.51 40.10 39.48
C GLY A 1089 -1.16 39.62 38.17
N PHE A 1090 -1.93 38.54 38.26
CA PHE A 1090 -2.64 37.95 37.11
C PHE A 1090 -4.10 38.43 37.04
N ASP A 1091 -4.56 38.71 35.84
CA ASP A 1091 -5.96 38.96 35.50
C ASP A 1091 -6.36 38.06 34.32
N GLU A 1092 -7.63 37.64 34.26
CA GLU A 1092 -8.09 36.73 33.21
C GLU A 1092 -9.53 37.01 32.77
N TRP A 1093 -9.84 36.68 31.52
CA TRP A 1093 -11.20 36.68 30.96
C TRP A 1093 -11.31 35.69 29.79
N THR A 1094 -12.52 35.48 29.26
CA THR A 1094 -12.79 34.50 28.20
C THR A 1094 -13.41 35.13 26.97
N TYR A 1095 -13.11 34.55 25.80
CA TYR A 1095 -13.65 34.96 24.52
C TYR A 1095 -13.98 33.74 23.63
N GLN A 1096 -14.65 34.01 22.52
CA GLN A 1096 -14.82 33.11 21.38
C GLN A 1096 -14.78 33.93 20.08
N ILE A 1097 -14.58 33.28 18.95
CA ILE A 1097 -14.47 33.89 17.62
C ILE A 1097 -15.20 33.04 16.58
N GLN A 1098 -15.72 33.64 15.50
CA GLN A 1098 -16.25 32.91 14.36
C GLN A 1098 -15.23 32.78 13.23
N ASP A 1099 -15.41 31.76 12.40
CA ASP A 1099 -14.80 31.73 11.08
C ASP A 1099 -15.62 32.52 10.03
N LYS A 1100 -15.14 32.56 8.79
CA LYS A 1100 -15.82 33.20 7.65
C LYS A 1100 -17.07 32.43 7.18
N ASN A 1101 -17.30 31.24 7.71
CA ASN A 1101 -18.51 30.43 7.49
C ASN A 1101 -19.51 30.56 8.64
N GLU A 1102 -19.30 31.51 9.55
CA GLU A 1102 -20.13 31.84 10.70
C GLU A 1102 -20.20 30.77 11.80
N ASN A 1103 -19.29 29.79 11.80
CA ASN A 1103 -19.19 28.80 12.87
C ASN A 1103 -18.42 29.37 14.07
N TRP A 1104 -18.88 29.12 15.30
CA TRP A 1104 -18.24 29.61 16.53
C TRP A 1104 -17.16 28.66 17.05
N SER A 1105 -16.10 29.24 17.61
CA SER A 1105 -15.03 28.50 18.26
C SER A 1105 -15.45 27.92 19.61
N ASN A 1106 -14.63 27.04 20.18
CA ASN A 1106 -14.64 26.83 21.63
C ASN A 1106 -14.33 28.13 22.38
N THR A 1107 -14.61 28.14 23.69
CA THR A 1107 -14.21 29.23 24.58
C THR A 1107 -12.72 29.12 24.93
N ALA A 1108 -12.00 30.23 24.85
CA ALA A 1108 -10.59 30.36 25.27
C ALA A 1108 -10.41 31.47 26.31
N LYS A 1109 -9.30 31.44 27.05
CA LYS A 1109 -8.92 32.40 28.07
C LYS A 1109 -7.83 33.34 27.59
N ILE A 1110 -7.90 34.60 28.00
CA ILE A 1110 -6.80 35.55 27.93
C ILE A 1110 -6.28 35.79 29.34
N ILE A 1111 -4.98 35.56 29.56
CA ILE A 1111 -4.30 35.73 30.85
C ILE A 1111 -3.28 36.87 30.72
N VAL A 1112 -3.43 37.90 31.54
CA VAL A 1112 -2.49 39.03 31.60
C VAL A 1112 -1.73 39.02 32.91
N GLU A 1113 -0.40 38.92 32.83
CA GLU A 1113 0.48 39.19 33.97
C GLU A 1113 0.87 40.67 33.98
N THR A 1114 0.36 41.41 34.96
CA THR A 1114 0.78 42.79 35.21
C THR A 1114 1.99 42.80 36.13
N THR A 1115 3.17 43.02 35.54
CA THR A 1115 4.47 43.03 36.19
C THR A 1115 4.87 44.41 36.67
N GLY A 1116 5.57 44.49 37.80
CA GLY A 1116 6.00 45.75 38.37
C GLY A 1116 6.62 45.49 39.72
N PHE A 1117 7.68 46.22 40.06
CA PHE A 1117 8.23 46.18 41.40
C PHE A 1117 8.64 47.57 41.84
N PHE A 1118 7.97 48.10 42.85
CA PHE A 1118 8.25 49.43 43.35
C PHE A 1118 8.14 49.46 44.88
N LEU A 1119 9.16 50.06 45.50
CA LEU A 1119 9.20 50.36 46.92
C LEU A 1119 9.05 51.87 47.09
N PRO A 1120 8.06 52.35 47.85
CA PRO A 1120 7.81 53.77 48.01
C PRO A 1120 8.98 54.43 48.75
N ASN A 1121 9.42 55.57 48.23
CA ASN A 1121 10.40 56.43 48.89
C ASN A 1121 9.74 57.57 49.68
N THR A 1122 8.41 57.67 49.64
CA THR A 1122 7.59 58.61 50.42
C THR A 1122 6.26 57.96 50.77
N ILE A 1123 5.82 58.12 52.02
CA ILE A 1123 4.45 57.81 52.46
C ILE A 1123 3.87 59.01 53.22
N THR A 1124 2.56 59.20 53.14
CA THR A 1124 1.83 60.33 53.72
C THR A 1124 0.69 59.86 54.61
N PRO A 1125 0.96 59.37 55.83
CA PRO A 1125 -0.07 58.78 56.70
C PRO A 1125 -0.99 59.83 57.32
N ASN A 1126 -1.86 60.42 56.52
CA ASN A 1126 -2.78 61.51 56.88
C ASN A 1126 -4.25 61.04 56.92
N GLY A 1127 -4.53 59.80 56.50
CA GLY A 1127 -5.86 59.19 56.51
C GLY A 1127 -6.74 59.56 55.32
N ASP A 1128 -6.17 60.06 54.21
CA ASP A 1128 -6.88 60.34 52.96
C ASP A 1128 -6.98 59.11 52.02
N ASN A 1129 -6.47 57.96 52.47
CA ASN A 1129 -6.34 56.69 51.77
C ASN A 1129 -5.41 56.73 50.55
N LYS A 1130 -4.52 57.73 50.44
CA LYS A 1130 -3.51 57.83 49.38
C LYS A 1130 -2.11 57.82 49.97
N ASN A 1131 -1.33 56.80 49.59
CA ASN A 1131 0.04 56.59 50.08
C ASN A 1131 0.16 56.62 51.62
N ASP A 1132 -0.91 56.27 52.34
CA ASP A 1132 -0.95 56.23 53.80
C ASP A 1132 -0.06 55.11 54.37
N THR A 1133 0.12 54.02 53.62
CA THR A 1133 0.88 52.84 54.02
C THR A 1133 2.08 52.60 53.10
N PHE A 1134 3.08 51.87 53.61
CA PHE A 1134 4.23 51.43 52.80
C PHE A 1134 3.83 50.26 51.89
N VAL A 1135 3.22 50.54 50.75
CA VAL A 1135 2.77 49.49 49.82
C VAL A 1135 3.92 49.04 48.92
N VAL A 1136 4.30 47.76 49.00
CA VAL A 1136 5.18 47.11 48.02
C VAL A 1136 4.34 46.73 46.80
N ILE A 1137 4.54 47.46 45.71
CA ILE A 1137 4.03 47.08 44.39
C ILE A 1137 4.90 45.92 43.89
N GLY A 1138 4.28 44.86 43.35
CA GLY A 1138 4.97 43.63 42.97
C GLY A 1138 5.12 42.61 44.08
N ALA A 1139 4.33 42.70 45.15
CA ALA A 1139 4.39 41.76 46.27
C ALA A 1139 4.17 40.30 45.83
N TYR A 1140 3.35 40.06 44.79
CA TYR A 1140 3.06 38.74 44.22
C TYR A 1140 4.29 38.00 43.67
N LEU A 1141 5.40 38.72 43.40
CA LEU A 1141 6.66 38.14 42.94
C LEU A 1141 7.39 37.33 44.03
N PHE A 1142 6.95 37.43 45.28
CA PHE A 1142 7.59 36.83 46.44
C PHE A 1142 6.59 36.00 47.24
N ASP A 1143 7.00 34.79 47.64
CA ASP A 1143 6.22 33.95 48.55
C ASP A 1143 6.18 34.54 49.97
N ARG A 1144 7.21 35.30 50.34
CA ARG A 1144 7.31 36.00 51.63
C ARG A 1144 8.13 37.27 51.51
N ILE A 1145 7.68 38.34 52.18
CA ILE A 1145 8.41 39.61 52.27
C ILE A 1145 8.82 39.86 53.73
N GLU A 1146 10.10 40.18 53.95
CA GLU A 1146 10.58 40.78 55.20
C GLU A 1146 10.76 42.28 54.97
N LEU A 1147 10.25 43.10 55.90
CA LEU A 1147 10.43 44.55 55.88
C LEU A 1147 10.90 45.02 57.26
N GLU A 1148 12.07 45.66 57.28
CA GLU A 1148 12.57 46.37 58.45
C GLU A 1148 12.72 47.86 58.13
N ILE A 1149 12.25 48.73 59.03
CA ILE A 1149 12.39 50.18 58.95
C ILE A 1149 13.23 50.65 60.12
N ILE A 1150 14.14 51.57 59.86
CA ILE A 1150 15.19 52.02 60.77
C ILE A 1150 15.23 53.55 60.76
N ASP A 1151 15.42 54.20 61.91
CA ASP A 1151 15.63 55.65 61.99
C ASP A 1151 17.05 56.07 61.54
N ARG A 1152 17.31 57.39 61.50
CA ARG A 1152 18.63 57.95 61.12
C ARG A 1152 19.80 57.54 62.02
N PHE A 1153 19.53 56.98 63.19
CA PHE A 1153 20.56 56.54 64.14
C PHE A 1153 20.79 55.03 64.08
N GLY A 1154 20.14 54.33 63.13
CA GLY A 1154 20.30 52.88 62.98
C GLY A 1154 19.39 52.05 63.90
N LYS A 1155 18.40 52.66 64.58
CA LYS A 1155 17.46 51.94 65.43
C LYS A 1155 16.26 51.44 64.63
N SER A 1156 15.99 50.13 64.70
CA SER A 1156 14.80 49.50 64.11
C SER A 1156 13.52 50.06 64.76
N VAL A 1157 12.64 50.63 63.94
CA VAL A 1157 11.37 51.26 64.33
C VAL A 1157 10.14 50.49 63.84
N TYR A 1158 10.31 49.60 62.86
CA TYR A 1158 9.32 48.62 62.43
C TYR A 1158 10.05 47.39 61.89
N ASN A 1159 9.54 46.20 62.16
CA ASN A 1159 10.08 44.95 61.62
C ASN A 1159 8.94 43.94 61.44
N SER A 1160 8.82 43.40 60.24
CA SER A 1160 7.91 42.32 59.90
C SER A 1160 8.64 41.26 59.09
N SER A 1161 8.53 39.99 59.52
CA SER A 1161 9.09 38.86 58.80
C SER A 1161 8.17 38.30 57.70
N SER A 1162 6.94 38.83 57.59
CA SER A 1162 5.93 38.41 56.61
C SER A 1162 5.01 39.58 56.26
N TYR A 1163 5.61 40.65 55.74
CA TYR A 1163 4.96 41.93 55.47
C TYR A 1163 3.79 41.82 54.47
N GLN A 1164 2.66 42.47 54.76
CA GLN A 1164 1.40 42.37 53.99
C GLN A 1164 0.91 43.73 53.45
N ASN A 1165 1.81 44.68 53.20
CA ASN A 1165 1.47 46.03 52.72
C ASN A 1165 0.55 46.83 53.67
N ASP A 1166 0.65 46.57 54.97
CA ASP A 1166 -0.28 47.03 56.02
C ASP A 1166 0.34 48.05 56.98
N TRP A 1167 1.59 48.45 56.79
CA TRP A 1167 2.24 49.39 57.70
C TRP A 1167 1.90 50.84 57.38
N ASP A 1168 1.05 51.43 58.23
CA ASP A 1168 0.55 52.81 58.16
C ASP A 1168 1.44 53.84 58.88
N ALA A 1169 2.54 53.38 59.50
CA ALA A 1169 3.48 54.26 60.18
C ALA A 1169 2.88 55.18 61.28
N SER A 1170 1.67 54.89 61.77
CA SER A 1170 0.90 55.74 62.69
C SER A 1170 1.68 56.19 63.94
N ASN A 1171 2.61 55.36 64.42
CA ASN A 1171 3.39 55.58 65.65
C ASN A 1171 4.71 56.35 65.48
N LEU A 1172 5.06 56.81 64.28
CA LEU A 1172 6.34 57.48 64.01
C LEU A 1172 6.18 58.97 63.67
N SER A 1173 7.10 59.84 64.09
CA SER A 1173 7.09 61.25 63.70
C SER A 1173 7.52 61.47 62.24
N ASP A 1174 7.10 62.57 61.64
CA ASP A 1174 7.54 62.99 60.29
C ASP A 1174 9.08 63.08 60.21
N GLY A 1175 9.66 62.60 59.10
CA GLY A 1175 11.10 62.50 58.90
C GLY A 1175 11.50 61.44 57.88
N THR A 1176 12.80 61.34 57.60
CA THR A 1176 13.36 60.30 56.72
C THR A 1176 13.77 59.08 57.55
N TYR A 1177 13.27 57.92 57.13
CA TYR A 1177 13.62 56.61 57.67
C TYR A 1177 14.28 55.78 56.57
N PHE A 1178 14.93 54.69 56.96
CA PHE A 1178 15.62 53.77 56.06
C PHE A 1178 14.94 52.41 56.11
N TYR A 1179 14.75 51.78 54.96
CA TYR A 1179 14.17 50.44 54.89
C TYR A 1179 15.21 49.40 54.47
N ILE A 1180 15.03 48.18 54.97
CA ILE A 1180 15.64 46.95 54.49
C ILE A 1180 14.49 46.03 54.08
N PHE A 1181 14.32 45.85 52.79
CA PHE A 1181 13.38 44.92 52.20
C PHE A 1181 14.11 43.62 51.83
N LYS A 1182 13.52 42.47 52.15
CA LYS A 1182 13.94 41.16 51.63
C LYS A 1182 12.75 40.39 51.07
N GLY A 1183 12.74 40.17 49.76
CA GLY A 1183 11.77 39.29 49.11
C GLY A 1183 12.31 37.87 49.00
N HIS A 1184 11.53 36.88 49.41
CA HIS A 1184 11.86 35.46 49.35
C HIS A 1184 10.97 34.76 48.31
N LYS A 1185 11.58 33.95 47.47
CA LYS A 1185 10.91 33.04 46.55
C LYS A 1185 11.50 31.64 46.72
N ILE A 1186 10.65 30.62 46.76
CA ILE A 1186 11.04 29.23 47.00
C ILE A 1186 12.09 28.82 45.97
N ASN A 1187 13.18 28.20 46.45
CA ASN A 1187 14.34 27.77 45.65
C ASN A 1187 15.14 28.89 44.95
N GLU A 1188 14.88 30.16 45.26
CA GLU A 1188 15.64 31.30 44.73
C GLU A 1188 16.37 32.08 45.83
N LYS A 1189 17.43 32.80 45.46
CA LYS A 1189 18.14 33.70 46.40
C LYS A 1189 17.27 34.92 46.70
N SER A 1190 17.17 35.28 47.99
CA SER A 1190 16.40 36.44 48.42
C SER A 1190 16.86 37.75 47.78
N VAL A 1191 15.90 38.54 47.32
CA VAL A 1191 16.15 39.89 46.79
C VAL A 1191 16.21 40.87 47.95
N ILE A 1192 17.36 41.51 48.16
CA ILE A 1192 17.56 42.51 49.21
C ILE A 1192 17.61 43.91 48.61
N ARG A 1193 16.79 44.83 49.11
CA ARG A 1193 16.82 46.25 48.75
C ARG A 1193 16.95 47.09 50.01
N ARG A 1194 17.79 48.13 49.93
CA ARG A 1194 17.97 49.12 50.99
C ARG A 1194 17.73 50.49 50.39
N GLY A 1195 17.01 51.33 51.11
CA GLY A 1195 16.69 52.67 50.65
C GLY A 1195 16.17 53.53 51.78
N SER A 1196 15.65 54.70 51.43
CA SER A 1196 15.02 55.62 52.36
C SER A 1196 13.56 55.84 52.00
N VAL A 1197 12.73 56.03 53.02
CA VAL A 1197 11.34 56.47 52.91
C VAL A 1197 11.16 57.77 53.71
N LEU A 1198 10.69 58.81 53.04
CA LEU A 1198 10.26 60.06 53.66
C LEU A 1198 8.84 59.89 54.19
N MET A 1199 8.61 60.29 55.42
CA MET A 1199 7.31 60.20 56.07
C MET A 1199 6.88 61.61 56.41
N THR A 1200 5.76 62.06 55.83
CA THR A 1200 5.25 63.42 56.03
C THR A 1200 3.74 63.44 56.06
N ARG A 1201 3.13 63.98 57.12
CA ARG A 1201 1.65 64.00 57.28
C ARG A 1201 1.01 65.29 56.79
N LYS A 1202 1.82 66.28 56.42
CA LYS A 1202 1.38 67.54 55.83
C LYS A 1202 2.31 67.91 54.68
N ILE A 1203 1.84 67.69 53.47
CA ILE A 1203 2.39 68.35 52.29
C ILE A 1203 1.71 69.71 52.23
N ASN A 1204 2.35 70.74 52.80
CA ASN A 1204 1.95 72.11 52.51
C ASN A 1204 2.37 72.40 51.08
N TYR A 1205 1.40 72.51 50.17
CA TYR A 1205 1.62 73.01 48.80
C TYR A 1205 2.18 74.44 48.82
#